data_AF-A0A3D3J4C2-F1
#
_entry.id   AF-A0A3D3J4C2-F1
#
_cell.length_a   1.000
_cell.length_b   1.000
_cell.length_c   1.000
_cell.angle_alpha   90.00
_cell.angle_beta   90.00
_cell.angle_gamma   90.00
#
_symmetry.space_group_name_H-M   'P 1'
#
loop_
_entity.id
_entity.type
_entity.pdbx_description
1 polymer ?
#
loop_
_entity_poly.entity_id
_entity_poly.type
_entity_poly.pdbx_seq_one_letter_code
_entity_poly.pdbx_strand_id
1 'polypeptide(L)'
;MTCPASCFFGYNVFMTRASQNSNLVSNIHLTLIQYPILSGRIRAHMRQELFGRGIIKVEAFETEARQKALLSQEREGLNDPYAQEASEVWELRLGRIRDAMTDFYFAYNLPFELFEDIIRHEIVERTGEQPDLAAFNPELAPQDMLFEQAKAIEQMSAEDRPHWEARLQEIKVVLIRTMISDQLAYIKIAKKWFKVSDLEEIRRRKLGQGKIGGKSAGMLLAARILSEVGDESLKASIKIPVSYYLGADVFNTFMSSNGLMPWGDQKYKHEEQMRSEYPQIQAEFQAGKLPDEIIASLQEILNQAGSQPLIVRSSSLLEDSFGTSFAGKYDSFFCPNQGTPQENLNALTQAIAMVYASELNPGALLYRVQKGLVDYDERIAVLIQFVEGQRLGRYYLPQGAGVAFSRNLFRWSPQIRPEAGFVRLVWGLGTRAVDQVGDDYPRLIALSHPELHPADSSRAIQHYSQRYVDLIDLEDNQFKTLTIKDIINTHIPTLRYMAQVEEDGYLSPVRSNLVETEQLVITFDGLLRRTPFAARMRNMLSILEEHYGSPVDTEFALEITGLQNPQPELKITLLQCRPQSHLTSDSEVKLPGELPLENVLFSTPRMVPRGRVDGIQYVLFVPPEGYFSLGSSAARIKLERAIGKLNAALHGQVFISVGPGRWGTSTPDLGVHISYGDIYNTRALVELAGQGIGSAPEPSFGTHFFQDLMEAQIYPLGVYLDDEDVIFNRDFFYKTPNRLSKWIKADASLKKCLRLIRVSDFKPGQHACLVMNDDLGKAVAFLEADG
;
A
#
# COMPACT_ATOMS: atom_id res chain seq x y z
N MET A 1 33.46 -40.76 37.30
CA MET A 1 33.58 -40.04 38.60
C MET A 1 33.82 -38.57 38.30
N THR A 2 32.87 -37.74 38.72
CA THR A 2 32.94 -36.30 39.11
C THR A 2 33.41 -35.19 38.15
N CYS A 3 32.44 -34.34 37.76
CA CYS A 3 32.44 -32.91 37.30
C CYS A 3 33.06 -31.92 38.35
N PRO A 4 33.11 -30.56 38.18
CA PRO A 4 32.51 -29.62 37.18
C PRO A 4 33.48 -28.53 36.61
N ALA A 5 33.25 -27.85 35.47
CA ALA A 5 32.34 -26.75 35.09
C ALA A 5 32.56 -25.37 35.80
N SER A 6 33.07 -24.36 35.06
CA SER A 6 32.73 -22.92 35.22
C SER A 6 33.40 -22.03 34.14
N CYS A 7 32.70 -20.93 33.80
CA CYS A 7 33.12 -19.75 33.01
C CYS A 7 32.99 -19.77 31.47
N PHE A 8 31.78 -20.02 30.97
CA PHE A 8 31.25 -19.42 29.73
C PHE A 8 30.15 -18.41 30.10
N PHE A 9 30.55 -17.21 30.53
CA PHE A 9 29.65 -16.05 30.67
C PHE A 9 30.48 -14.81 30.34
N GLY A 10 30.27 -14.24 29.15
CA GLY A 10 31.01 -13.05 28.71
C GLY A 10 30.94 -12.71 27.21
N TYR A 11 30.40 -13.59 26.36
CA TYR A 11 30.43 -13.41 24.90
C TYR A 11 29.28 -12.59 24.29
N ASN A 12 28.16 -12.38 25.00
CA ASN A 12 26.97 -11.73 24.43
C ASN A 12 26.91 -10.20 24.56
N VAL A 13 27.79 -9.57 25.35
CA VAL A 13 27.80 -8.09 25.51
C VAL A 13 28.69 -7.40 24.46
N PHE A 14 29.57 -8.14 23.79
CA PHE A 14 30.51 -7.59 22.80
C PHE A 14 29.95 -7.50 21.37
N MET A 15 28.93 -8.28 20.99
CA MET A 15 28.38 -8.24 19.62
C MET A 15 27.37 -7.10 19.39
N THR A 16 26.62 -6.67 20.41
CA THR A 16 25.66 -5.55 20.29
C THR A 16 26.36 -4.20 20.18
N ARG A 17 27.51 -4.03 20.84
CA ARG A 17 28.40 -2.86 20.63
C ARG A 17 29.09 -2.87 19.27
N ALA A 18 29.27 -4.03 18.64
CA ALA A 18 29.99 -4.12 17.37
C ALA A 18 29.18 -3.58 16.18
N SER A 19 27.84 -3.69 16.16
CA SER A 19 27.02 -3.15 15.06
C SER A 19 26.85 -1.63 15.12
N GLN A 20 26.50 -1.04 16.28
CA GLN A 20 26.43 0.41 16.47
C GLN A 20 27.78 1.09 16.22
N ASN A 21 28.87 0.49 16.69
CA ASN A 21 30.20 1.06 16.49
C ASN A 21 30.76 0.80 15.07
N SER A 22 30.31 -0.25 14.35
CA SER A 22 30.67 -0.43 12.93
C SER A 22 30.10 0.69 12.03
N ASN A 23 28.89 1.17 12.36
CA ASN A 23 28.30 2.35 11.71
C ASN A 23 29.07 3.63 12.09
N LEU A 24 29.50 3.77 13.35
CA LEU A 24 30.29 4.93 13.78
C LEU A 24 31.68 4.98 13.14
N VAL A 25 32.38 3.85 13.02
CA VAL A 25 33.66 3.78 12.29
C VAL A 25 33.45 4.17 10.83
N SER A 26 32.38 3.66 10.21
CA SER A 26 32.03 4.00 8.82
C SER A 26 31.69 5.48 8.66
N ASN A 27 30.95 6.07 9.61
CA ASN A 27 30.63 7.49 9.62
C ASN A 27 31.88 8.36 9.77
N ILE A 28 32.76 8.07 10.73
CA ILE A 28 34.04 8.77 10.89
C ILE A 28 34.85 8.68 9.59
N HIS A 29 34.94 7.49 9.00
CA HIS A 29 35.68 7.28 7.76
C HIS A 29 35.09 8.07 6.59
N LEU A 30 33.76 8.00 6.38
CA LEU A 30 33.07 8.72 5.31
C LEU A 30 33.15 10.24 5.49
N THR A 31 33.08 10.75 6.72
CA THR A 31 33.28 12.17 7.01
C THR A 31 34.72 12.60 6.73
N LEU A 32 35.72 11.82 7.13
CA LEU A 32 37.14 12.14 6.87
C LEU A 32 37.48 12.14 5.37
N ILE A 33 36.79 11.35 4.54
CA ILE A 33 36.93 11.40 3.07
C ILE A 33 36.54 12.78 2.50
N GLN A 34 35.61 13.49 3.13
CA GLN A 34 35.21 14.84 2.72
C GLN A 34 36.31 15.89 3.02
N TYR A 35 37.30 15.52 3.85
CA TYR A 35 38.40 16.38 4.28
C TYR A 35 39.77 15.77 3.94
N PRO A 36 40.07 15.42 2.67
CA PRO A 36 41.23 14.58 2.33
C PRO A 36 42.56 15.17 2.80
N ILE A 37 42.71 16.50 2.73
CA ILE A 37 43.93 17.21 3.18
C ILE A 37 43.97 17.41 4.71
N LEU A 38 42.83 17.66 5.34
CA LEU A 38 42.74 17.90 6.80
C LEU A 38 42.66 16.60 7.60
N SER A 39 42.29 15.48 6.97
CA SER A 39 42.08 14.19 7.62
C SER A 39 43.28 13.75 8.47
N GLY A 40 44.51 14.01 8.02
CA GLY A 40 45.72 13.74 8.78
C GLY A 40 45.84 14.56 10.07
N ARG A 41 45.46 15.85 10.05
CA ARG A 41 45.46 16.72 11.24
C ARG A 41 44.32 16.34 12.20
N ILE A 42 43.13 16.10 11.65
CA ILE A 42 41.96 15.62 12.42
C ILE A 42 42.31 14.31 13.15
N ARG A 43 42.88 13.32 12.45
CA ARG A 43 43.33 12.07 13.08
C ARG A 43 44.44 12.26 14.11
N ALA A 44 45.31 13.25 13.94
CA ALA A 44 46.31 13.58 14.95
C ALA A 44 45.67 14.12 16.24
N HIS A 45 44.69 15.00 16.12
CA HIS A 45 43.91 15.52 17.25
C HIS A 45 43.07 14.41 17.89
N MET A 46 42.42 13.55 17.09
CA MET A 46 41.73 12.35 17.59
C MET A 46 42.65 11.47 18.45
N ARG A 47 43.90 11.25 18.02
CA ARG A 47 44.89 10.51 18.82
C ARG A 47 45.26 11.26 20.11
N GLN A 48 45.39 12.58 20.08
CA GLN A 48 45.65 13.37 21.30
C GLN A 48 44.51 13.20 22.31
N GLU A 49 43.25 13.21 21.87
CA GLU A 49 42.10 12.95 22.74
C GLU A 49 42.10 11.52 23.30
N LEU A 50 42.38 10.51 22.46
CA LEU A 50 42.48 9.12 22.89
C LEU A 50 43.57 8.92 23.96
N PHE A 51 44.74 9.55 23.76
CA PHE A 51 45.86 9.45 24.69
C PHE A 51 45.64 10.28 25.96
N GLY A 52 45.15 11.52 25.81
CA GLY A 52 44.90 12.45 26.91
C GLY A 52 43.82 11.97 27.87
N ARG A 53 42.82 11.24 27.35
CA ARG A 53 41.77 10.61 28.16
C ARG A 53 42.16 9.24 28.70
N GLY A 54 43.36 8.74 28.38
CA GLY A 54 43.86 7.46 28.86
C GLY A 54 43.16 6.24 28.26
N ILE A 55 42.48 6.37 27.12
CA ILE A 55 41.79 5.25 26.44
C ILE A 55 42.81 4.20 25.97
N ILE A 56 43.95 4.66 25.45
CA ILE A 56 45.09 3.81 25.13
C ILE A 56 46.39 4.60 25.35
N LYS A 57 47.43 3.92 25.84
CA LYS A 57 48.77 4.54 25.97
C LYS A 57 49.46 4.61 24.61
N VAL A 58 50.22 5.67 24.37
CA VAL A 58 50.97 5.88 23.12
C VAL A 58 51.83 4.67 22.75
N GLU A 59 52.59 4.14 23.70
CA GLU A 59 53.47 2.98 23.48
C GLU A 59 52.68 1.71 23.11
N ALA A 60 51.53 1.50 23.75
CA ALA A 60 50.67 0.35 23.48
C ALA A 60 50.02 0.46 22.08
N PHE A 61 49.54 1.66 21.73
CA PHE A 61 48.95 1.95 20.42
C PHE A 61 49.95 1.76 19.28
N GLU A 62 51.17 2.29 19.41
CA GLU A 62 52.22 2.14 18.39
C GLU A 62 52.71 0.69 18.27
N THR A 63 52.79 -0.03 19.38
CA THR A 63 53.15 -1.46 19.37
C THR A 63 52.08 -2.29 18.64
N GLU A 64 50.80 -2.05 18.95
CA GLU A 64 49.69 -2.73 18.30
C GLU A 64 49.59 -2.38 16.80
N ALA A 65 49.81 -1.10 16.43
CA ALA A 65 49.83 -0.68 15.03
C ALA A 65 50.93 -1.39 14.24
N ARG A 66 52.13 -1.52 14.81
CA ARG A 66 53.22 -2.29 14.20
C ARG A 66 52.86 -3.78 14.06
N GLN A 67 52.30 -4.40 15.09
CA GLN A 67 51.87 -5.81 15.03
C GLN A 67 50.82 -6.04 13.94
N LYS A 68 49.80 -5.16 13.85
CA LYS A 68 48.77 -5.23 12.80
C LYS A 68 49.33 -4.96 11.40
N ALA A 69 50.31 -4.08 11.26
CA ALA A 69 51.02 -3.87 10.00
C ALA A 69 51.78 -5.13 9.55
N LEU A 70 52.47 -5.82 10.47
CA LEU A 70 53.13 -7.11 10.18
C LEU A 70 52.10 -8.19 9.75
N LEU A 71 50.96 -8.29 10.45
CA LEU A 71 49.88 -9.21 10.06
C LEU A 71 49.27 -8.88 8.68
N SER A 72 49.23 -7.59 8.32
CA SER A 72 48.77 -7.16 6.99
C SER A 72 49.75 -7.60 5.89
N GLN A 73 51.06 -7.54 6.14
CA GLN A 73 52.07 -8.05 5.20
C GLN A 73 51.89 -9.55 4.95
N GLU A 74 51.64 -10.33 6.00
CA GLU A 74 51.40 -11.78 5.89
C GLU A 74 50.14 -12.08 5.07
N ARG A 75 49.04 -11.35 5.30
CA ARG A 75 47.78 -11.47 4.52
C ARG A 75 47.95 -11.12 3.06
N GLU A 76 48.90 -10.24 2.74
CA GLU A 76 49.25 -9.84 1.38
C GLU A 76 50.36 -10.71 0.77
N GLY A 77 50.75 -11.80 1.45
CA GLY A 77 51.64 -12.85 0.92
C GLY A 77 53.14 -12.61 1.12
N LEU A 78 53.53 -11.65 1.97
CA LEU A 78 54.92 -11.41 2.32
C LEU A 78 55.33 -12.33 3.50
N ASN A 79 56.42 -13.08 3.31
CA ASN A 79 56.89 -14.09 4.27
C ASN A 79 58.10 -13.63 5.10
N ASP A 80 58.77 -12.56 4.67
CA ASP A 80 59.82 -11.88 5.44
C ASP A 80 59.46 -10.40 5.62
N PRO A 81 58.83 -10.04 6.76
CA PRO A 81 58.33 -8.69 7.07
C PRO A 81 59.38 -7.57 7.02
N TYR A 82 60.67 -7.93 7.18
CA TYR A 82 61.75 -6.95 7.37
C TYR A 82 62.63 -6.77 6.12
N ALA A 83 62.60 -7.72 5.17
CA ALA A 83 63.46 -7.69 3.99
C ALA A 83 62.71 -7.51 2.66
N GLN A 84 61.42 -7.86 2.60
CA GLN A 84 60.66 -7.92 1.34
C GLN A 84 59.89 -6.63 1.00
N GLU A 85 59.82 -5.67 1.93
CA GLU A 85 59.12 -4.40 1.75
C GLU A 85 60.09 -3.22 1.84
N ALA A 86 60.02 -2.30 0.87
CA ALA A 86 60.82 -1.08 0.92
C ALA A 86 60.38 -0.19 2.08
N SER A 87 61.33 0.55 2.69
CA SER A 87 61.07 1.42 3.85
C SER A 87 59.89 2.38 3.64
N GLU A 88 59.76 2.96 2.44
CA GLU A 88 58.68 3.88 2.09
C GLU A 88 57.29 3.20 2.09
N VAL A 89 57.23 1.94 1.63
CA VAL A 89 56.00 1.15 1.59
C VAL A 89 55.61 0.70 3.00
N TRP A 90 56.60 0.35 3.83
CA TRP A 90 56.39 0.04 5.24
C TRP A 90 55.81 1.24 6.01
N GLU A 91 56.38 2.43 5.83
CA GLU A 91 55.87 3.65 6.48
C GLU A 91 54.45 4.00 6.00
N LEU A 92 54.16 3.81 4.71
CA LEU A 92 52.81 3.99 4.18
C LEU A 92 51.81 2.99 4.79
N ARG A 93 52.20 1.71 4.88
CA ARG A 93 51.39 0.64 5.49
C ARG A 93 51.11 0.95 6.96
N LEU A 94 52.16 1.26 7.70
CA LEU A 94 52.06 1.60 9.11
C LEU A 94 51.17 2.83 9.31
N GLY A 95 51.29 3.85 8.45
CA GLY A 95 50.42 5.02 8.43
C GLY A 95 48.95 4.66 8.23
N ARG A 96 48.62 3.80 7.25
CA ARG A 96 47.24 3.36 6.99
C ARG A 96 46.65 2.56 8.15
N ILE A 97 47.43 1.66 8.74
CA ILE A 97 46.99 0.87 9.91
C ILE A 97 46.79 1.79 11.12
N ARG A 98 47.68 2.77 11.33
CA ARG A 98 47.56 3.77 12.39
C ARG A 98 46.28 4.59 12.23
N ASP A 99 45.97 5.03 11.02
CA ASP A 99 44.76 5.80 10.72
C ASP A 99 43.50 4.95 10.94
N ALA A 100 43.45 3.73 10.41
CA ALA A 100 42.33 2.83 10.62
C ALA A 100 42.11 2.50 12.11
N MET A 101 43.19 2.32 12.87
CA MET A 101 43.12 2.13 14.33
C MET A 101 42.67 3.39 15.06
N THR A 102 43.07 4.57 14.59
CA THR A 102 42.60 5.85 15.17
C THR A 102 41.09 5.95 15.01
N ASP A 103 40.58 5.74 13.80
CA ASP A 103 39.14 5.78 13.49
C ASP A 103 38.38 4.73 14.33
N PHE A 104 38.92 3.53 14.44
CA PHE A 104 38.37 2.44 15.26
C PHE A 104 38.31 2.78 16.76
N TYR A 105 39.44 3.13 17.36
CA TYR A 105 39.50 3.42 18.80
C TYR A 105 38.65 4.64 19.15
N PHE A 106 38.60 5.66 18.29
CA PHE A 106 37.78 6.83 18.51
C PHE A 106 36.28 6.47 18.49
N ALA A 107 35.82 5.82 17.41
CA ALA A 107 34.41 5.42 17.28
C ALA A 107 33.90 4.54 18.41
N TYR A 108 34.75 3.65 18.95
CA TYR A 108 34.34 2.69 19.98
C TYR A 108 34.38 3.24 21.41
N ASN A 109 35.09 4.35 21.65
CA ASN A 109 35.38 4.83 23.00
C ASN A 109 34.99 6.28 23.26
N LEU A 110 34.75 7.08 22.21
CA LEU A 110 34.45 8.50 22.33
C LEU A 110 33.17 8.87 21.55
N PRO A 111 32.39 9.84 22.06
CA PRO A 111 31.16 10.30 21.40
C PRO A 111 31.45 10.93 20.03
N PHE A 112 30.51 10.79 19.08
CA PHE A 112 30.67 11.32 17.73
C PHE A 112 30.68 12.86 17.70
N GLU A 113 29.99 13.48 18.64
CA GLU A 113 29.95 14.94 18.83
C GLU A 113 31.34 15.51 19.10
N LEU A 114 32.19 14.77 19.84
CA LEU A 114 33.59 15.18 20.06
C LEU A 114 34.42 15.12 18.77
N PHE A 115 34.13 14.16 17.88
CA PHE A 115 34.77 14.11 16.57
C PHE A 115 34.35 15.31 15.70
N GLU A 116 33.08 15.72 15.75
CA GLU A 116 32.61 16.92 15.08
C GLU A 116 33.24 18.21 15.64
N ASP A 117 33.44 18.28 16.96
CA ASP A 117 34.14 19.38 17.60
C ASP A 117 35.60 19.49 17.16
N ILE A 118 36.29 18.35 17.03
CA ILE A 118 37.65 18.30 16.49
C ILE A 118 37.68 18.81 15.05
N ILE A 119 36.74 18.38 14.20
CA ILE A 119 36.64 18.86 12.82
C ILE A 119 36.43 20.37 12.81
N ARG A 120 35.48 20.88 13.60
CA ARG A 120 35.20 22.32 13.71
C ARG A 120 36.45 23.08 14.15
N HIS A 121 37.17 22.58 15.16
CA HIS A 121 38.41 23.18 15.65
C HIS A 121 39.49 23.25 14.56
N GLU A 122 39.78 22.14 13.87
CA GLU A 122 40.80 22.09 12.83
C GLU A 122 40.47 22.96 11.61
N ILE A 123 39.18 23.12 11.29
CA ILE A 123 38.72 24.04 10.23
C ILE A 123 38.92 25.48 10.69
N VAL A 124 38.46 25.85 11.88
CA VAL A 124 38.58 27.21 12.44
C VAL A 124 40.04 27.61 12.60
N GLU A 125 40.92 26.72 13.06
CA GLU A 125 42.36 26.98 13.16
C GLU A 125 42.99 27.29 11.79
N ARG A 126 42.45 26.70 10.71
CA ARG A 126 42.96 26.90 9.35
C ARG A 126 42.39 28.13 8.65
N THR A 127 41.12 28.45 8.85
CA THR A 127 40.41 29.51 8.11
C THR A 127 40.17 30.78 8.92
N GLY A 128 40.20 30.71 10.26
CA GLY A 128 39.84 31.81 11.15
C GLY A 128 38.33 32.12 11.20
N GLU A 129 37.51 31.34 10.49
CA GLU A 129 36.06 31.54 10.34
C GLU A 129 35.30 30.29 10.80
N GLN A 130 34.07 30.45 11.31
CA GLN A 130 33.21 29.29 11.60
C GLN A 130 32.94 28.49 10.31
N PRO A 131 32.83 27.14 10.40
CA PRO A 131 32.60 26.32 9.22
C PRO A 131 31.34 26.81 8.50
N ASP A 132 31.48 27.06 7.21
CA ASP A 132 30.37 27.43 6.34
C ASP A 132 29.30 26.33 6.43
N LEU A 133 28.08 26.70 6.82
CA LEU A 133 26.93 25.79 6.87
C LEU A 133 26.74 25.07 5.52
N ALA A 134 27.26 25.61 4.40
CA ALA A 134 27.19 25.00 3.07
C ALA A 134 28.30 23.97 2.75
N ALA A 135 29.21 23.64 3.67
CA ALA A 135 30.46 22.93 3.37
C ALA A 135 30.36 21.42 3.12
N PHE A 136 29.22 20.78 3.38
CA PHE A 136 29.05 19.34 3.15
C PHE A 136 28.00 19.06 2.06
N ASN A 137 28.17 17.94 1.37
CA ASN A 137 27.21 17.49 0.37
C ASN A 137 26.01 16.82 1.07
N PRO A 138 24.78 17.40 1.03
CA PRO A 138 23.63 16.83 1.72
C PRO A 138 23.33 15.38 1.31
N GLU A 139 23.64 15.04 0.05
CA GLU A 139 23.45 13.69 -0.51
C GLU A 139 24.28 12.59 0.19
N LEU A 140 25.40 12.97 0.81
CA LEU A 140 26.34 12.05 1.47
C LEU A 140 26.35 12.21 3.00
N ALA A 141 25.58 13.16 3.53
CA ALA A 141 25.59 13.48 4.94
C ALA A 141 24.69 12.53 5.74
N PRO A 142 25.08 12.17 6.98
CA PRO A 142 24.20 11.51 7.93
C PRO A 142 22.91 12.30 8.16
N GLN A 143 21.81 11.59 8.43
CA GLN A 143 20.50 12.22 8.67
C GLN A 143 20.54 13.21 9.84
N ASP A 144 21.30 12.92 10.90
CA ASP A 144 21.47 13.81 12.06
C ASP A 144 21.98 15.19 11.66
N MET A 145 23.07 15.24 10.89
CA MET A 145 23.66 16.49 10.42
C MET A 145 22.67 17.29 9.57
N LEU A 146 21.89 16.61 8.72
CA LEU A 146 20.84 17.25 7.91
C LEU A 146 19.76 17.89 8.78
N PHE A 147 19.30 17.22 9.83
CA PHE A 147 18.31 17.78 10.75
C PHE A 147 18.85 18.97 11.53
N GLU A 148 20.09 18.90 12.01
CA GLU A 148 20.73 20.01 12.73
C GLU A 148 20.87 21.25 11.84
N GLN A 149 21.38 21.07 10.62
CA GLN A 149 21.52 22.15 9.65
C GLN A 149 20.16 22.75 9.27
N ALA A 150 19.15 21.91 9.02
CA ALA A 150 17.80 22.39 8.69
C ALA A 150 17.20 23.22 9.83
N LYS A 151 17.37 22.78 11.09
CA LYS A 151 16.94 23.54 12.28
C LYS A 151 17.69 24.85 12.43
N ALA A 152 19.01 24.85 12.21
CA ALA A 152 19.83 26.06 12.26
C ALA A 152 19.32 27.09 11.24
N ILE A 153 19.02 26.66 10.00
CA ILE A 153 18.47 27.52 8.95
C ILE A 153 17.07 28.04 9.34
N GLU A 154 16.20 27.20 9.90
CA GLU A 154 14.85 27.63 10.32
C GLU A 154 14.85 28.64 11.48
N GLN A 155 15.89 28.63 12.32
CA GLN A 155 16.07 29.55 13.44
C GLN A 155 16.76 30.88 13.06
N MET A 156 17.21 31.04 11.81
CA MET A 156 17.83 32.27 11.32
C MET A 156 16.84 33.45 11.30
N SER A 157 17.40 34.66 11.31
CA SER A 157 16.64 35.90 11.17
C SER A 157 15.88 35.94 9.82
N ALA A 158 14.79 36.71 9.76
CA ALA A 158 14.03 36.89 8.52
C ALA A 158 14.83 37.57 7.40
N GLU A 159 15.95 38.24 7.73
CA GLU A 159 16.85 38.89 6.78
C GLU A 159 17.84 37.89 6.15
N ASP A 160 18.34 36.92 6.92
CA ASP A 160 19.36 35.95 6.46
C ASP A 160 18.76 34.70 5.82
N ARG A 161 17.57 34.29 6.29
CA ARG A 161 16.90 33.06 5.84
C ARG A 161 16.69 32.96 4.31
N PRO A 162 16.33 34.03 3.57
CA PRO A 162 16.13 33.94 2.12
C PRO A 162 17.36 33.42 1.35
N HIS A 163 18.57 33.66 1.86
CA HIS A 163 19.80 33.18 1.22
C HIS A 163 19.98 31.65 1.35
N TRP A 164 19.36 31.05 2.36
CA TRP A 164 19.50 29.63 2.69
C TRP A 164 18.29 28.78 2.27
N GLU A 165 17.25 29.38 1.70
CA GLU A 165 16.02 28.68 1.33
C GLU A 165 16.28 27.56 0.30
N ALA A 166 17.16 27.79 -0.68
CA ALA A 166 17.54 26.77 -1.65
C ALA A 166 18.24 25.57 -0.99
N ARG A 167 19.10 25.84 0.01
CA ARG A 167 19.78 24.79 0.78
C ARG A 167 18.80 24.03 1.67
N LEU A 168 17.90 24.72 2.35
CA LEU A 168 16.85 24.09 3.16
C LEU A 168 15.98 23.18 2.30
N GLN A 169 15.61 23.62 1.09
CA GLN A 169 14.84 22.82 0.16
C GLN A 169 15.59 21.56 -0.28
N GLU A 170 16.90 21.65 -0.55
CA GLU A 170 17.75 20.49 -0.86
C GLU A 170 17.77 19.50 0.31
N ILE A 171 18.02 19.98 1.54
CA ILE A 171 18.03 19.13 2.74
C ILE A 171 16.68 18.41 2.90
N LYS A 172 15.56 19.13 2.77
CA LYS A 172 14.22 18.53 2.84
C LYS A 172 14.03 17.45 1.78
N VAL A 173 14.48 17.69 0.55
CA VAL A 173 14.39 16.69 -0.53
C VAL A 173 15.20 15.44 -0.19
N VAL A 174 16.42 15.60 0.31
CA VAL A 174 17.26 14.45 0.72
C VAL A 174 16.62 13.68 1.88
N LEU A 175 16.11 14.37 2.91
CA LEU A 175 15.43 13.74 4.04
C LEU A 175 14.16 12.99 3.60
N ILE A 176 13.32 13.60 2.76
CA ILE A 176 12.12 12.94 2.21
C ILE A 176 12.52 11.69 1.40
N ARG A 177 13.54 11.80 0.54
CA ARG A 177 13.99 10.69 -0.31
C ARG A 177 14.56 9.52 0.49
N THR A 178 15.32 9.81 1.54
CA THR A 178 16.00 8.79 2.35
C THR A 178 15.10 8.16 3.40
N MET A 179 14.14 8.91 3.97
CA MET A 179 13.27 8.43 5.05
C MET A 179 11.86 8.07 4.62
N ILE A 180 11.33 8.66 3.55
CA ILE A 180 9.92 8.54 3.18
C ILE A 180 9.75 7.75 1.89
N SER A 181 10.14 8.33 0.76
CA SER A 181 9.96 7.75 -0.57
C SER A 181 10.92 8.37 -1.56
N ASP A 182 11.50 7.54 -2.44
CA ASP A 182 12.32 7.96 -3.57
C ASP A 182 11.57 8.15 -4.89
N GLN A 183 10.24 8.04 -4.88
CA GLN A 183 9.43 8.33 -6.05
C GLN A 183 9.48 9.82 -6.39
N LEU A 184 10.03 10.17 -7.57
CA LEU A 184 10.20 11.55 -8.00
C LEU A 184 8.87 12.33 -8.05
N ALA A 185 7.79 11.67 -8.46
CA ALA A 185 6.46 12.26 -8.50
C ALA A 185 5.96 12.63 -7.09
N TYR A 186 6.18 11.76 -6.11
CA TYR A 186 5.89 12.04 -4.70
C TYR A 186 6.75 13.18 -4.17
N ILE A 187 8.07 13.12 -4.34
CA ILE A 187 9.02 14.15 -3.86
C ILE A 187 8.67 15.54 -4.41
N LYS A 188 8.25 15.63 -5.68
CA LYS A 188 7.84 16.88 -6.33
C LYS A 188 6.71 17.59 -5.57
N ILE A 189 5.80 16.83 -4.97
CA ILE A 189 4.68 17.34 -4.19
C ILE A 189 5.11 17.52 -2.73
N ALA A 190 5.66 16.47 -2.12
CA ALA A 190 6.01 16.39 -0.70
C ALA A 190 6.94 17.53 -0.23
N LYS A 191 7.93 17.92 -1.05
CA LYS A 191 8.86 19.01 -0.71
C LYS A 191 8.19 20.38 -0.49
N LYS A 192 7.00 20.57 -1.08
CA LYS A 192 6.21 21.81 -0.92
C LYS A 192 5.45 21.85 0.40
N TRP A 193 5.14 20.69 0.98
CA TRP A 193 4.20 20.56 2.11
C TRP A 193 4.89 20.27 3.43
N PHE A 194 5.82 19.30 3.46
CA PHE A 194 6.50 18.93 4.70
C PHE A 194 7.38 20.08 5.20
N LYS A 195 7.33 20.30 6.52
CA LYS A 195 8.24 21.13 7.30
C LYS A 195 9.30 20.23 7.95
N VAL A 196 10.41 20.81 8.42
CA VAL A 196 11.46 20.04 9.10
C VAL A 196 10.91 19.36 10.37
N SER A 197 10.01 20.04 11.10
CA SER A 197 9.30 19.48 12.26
C SER A 197 8.50 18.22 11.94
N ASP A 198 7.87 18.17 10.77
CA ASP A 198 7.08 17.01 10.34
C ASP A 198 8.01 15.82 10.08
N LEU A 199 9.14 16.06 9.42
CA LEU A 199 10.17 15.04 9.14
C LEU A 199 10.80 14.52 10.43
N GLU A 200 11.00 15.38 11.43
CA GLU A 200 11.52 14.98 12.74
C GLU A 200 10.50 14.12 13.51
N GLU A 201 9.21 14.46 13.47
CA GLU A 201 8.18 13.61 14.08
C GLU A 201 8.13 12.23 13.42
N ILE A 202 8.24 12.17 12.09
CA ILE A 202 8.33 10.90 11.35
C ILE A 202 9.56 10.12 11.80
N ARG A 203 10.72 10.77 11.90
CA ARG A 203 11.97 10.14 12.38
C ARG A 203 11.80 9.53 13.77
N ARG A 204 11.18 10.25 14.70
CA ARG A 204 10.98 9.79 16.09
C ARG A 204 10.11 8.55 16.20
N ARG A 205 9.18 8.32 15.26
CA ARG A 205 8.33 7.11 15.22
C ARG A 205 8.83 6.05 14.24
N LYS A 206 10.01 6.25 13.65
CA LYS A 206 10.63 5.33 12.69
C LYS A 206 11.63 4.43 13.39
N LEU A 207 11.50 3.13 13.16
CA LEU A 207 12.41 2.07 13.59
C LEU A 207 13.27 1.66 12.39
N GLY A 208 14.59 1.72 12.54
CA GLY A 208 15.52 1.53 11.42
C GLY A 208 15.80 2.81 10.62
N GLN A 209 16.75 2.74 9.70
CA GLN A 209 17.29 3.89 8.95
C GLN A 209 16.68 4.09 7.56
N GLY A 210 16.02 3.07 7.04
CA GLY A 210 15.40 3.06 5.72
C GLY A 210 14.11 3.87 5.61
N LYS A 211 13.47 3.74 4.44
CA LYS A 211 12.22 4.41 4.06
C LYS A 211 11.00 3.77 4.74
N ILE A 212 9.96 4.56 4.99
CA ILE A 212 8.69 4.10 5.61
C ILE A 212 7.65 3.58 4.62
N GLY A 213 7.90 3.72 3.30
CA GLY A 213 7.04 3.19 2.24
C GLY A 213 5.80 4.03 1.89
N GLY A 214 5.15 3.64 0.80
CA GLY A 214 4.14 4.43 0.09
C GLY A 214 2.83 4.64 0.85
N LYS A 215 2.30 3.63 1.55
CA LYS A 215 1.11 3.79 2.40
C LYS A 215 1.29 4.87 3.47
N SER A 216 2.40 4.80 4.19
CA SER A 216 2.76 5.79 5.21
C SER A 216 2.98 7.16 4.58
N ALA A 217 3.73 7.20 3.46
CA ALA A 217 4.06 8.42 2.73
C ALA A 217 2.81 9.18 2.25
N GLY A 218 1.86 8.49 1.61
CA GLY A 218 0.63 9.08 1.10
C GLY A 218 -0.31 9.57 2.20
N MET A 219 -0.47 8.78 3.29
CA MET A 219 -1.26 9.18 4.45
C MET A 219 -0.72 10.47 5.10
N LEU A 220 0.59 10.52 5.35
CA LEU A 220 1.24 11.68 5.98
C LEU A 220 1.19 12.93 5.12
N LEU A 221 1.42 12.79 3.81
CA LEU A 221 1.33 13.90 2.86
C LEU A 221 -0.09 14.46 2.80
N ALA A 222 -1.10 13.58 2.71
CA ALA A 222 -2.49 13.98 2.67
C ALA A 222 -2.93 14.69 3.96
N ALA A 223 -2.56 14.16 5.13
CA ALA A 223 -2.83 14.81 6.41
C ALA A 223 -2.20 16.21 6.48
N ARG A 224 -0.96 16.36 6.00
CA ARG A 224 -0.25 17.64 6.00
C ARG A 224 -0.87 18.67 5.05
N ILE A 225 -1.31 18.24 3.86
CA ILE A 225 -2.03 19.09 2.91
C ILE A 225 -3.33 19.59 3.54
N LEU A 226 -4.11 18.69 4.11
CA LEU A 226 -5.41 19.01 4.71
C LEU A 226 -5.26 19.91 5.95
N SER A 227 -4.20 19.73 6.74
CA SER A 227 -3.93 20.57 7.91
C SER A 227 -3.51 22.00 7.55
N GLU A 228 -2.97 22.23 6.34
CA GLU A 228 -2.57 23.56 5.87
C GLU A 228 -3.72 24.28 5.15
N VAL A 229 -4.37 23.56 4.22
CA VAL A 229 -5.32 24.15 3.25
C VAL A 229 -6.77 24.06 3.71
N GLY A 230 -7.11 23.04 4.51
CA GLY A 230 -8.48 22.82 4.94
C GLY A 230 -9.05 24.02 5.68
N ASP A 231 -10.36 24.23 5.56
CA ASP A 231 -11.04 25.18 6.45
C ASP A 231 -11.00 24.71 7.91
N GLU A 232 -11.29 25.61 8.85
CA GLU A 232 -11.23 25.28 10.29
C GLU A 232 -12.17 24.13 10.68
N SER A 233 -13.32 24.00 10.00
CA SER A 233 -14.23 22.87 10.25
C SER A 233 -13.63 21.54 9.80
N LEU A 234 -12.90 21.53 8.69
CA LEU A 234 -12.27 20.35 8.12
C LEU A 234 -11.05 19.96 8.95
N LYS A 235 -10.18 20.92 9.29
CA LYS A 235 -9.04 20.72 10.19
C LYS A 235 -9.46 20.14 11.53
N ALA A 236 -10.54 20.66 12.13
CA ALA A 236 -11.07 20.15 13.39
C ALA A 236 -11.66 18.73 13.28
N SER A 237 -12.02 18.28 12.08
CA SER A 237 -12.62 16.97 11.84
C SER A 237 -11.62 15.88 11.45
N ILE A 238 -10.44 16.23 10.94
CA ILE A 238 -9.48 15.24 10.45
C ILE A 238 -8.54 14.80 11.56
N LYS A 239 -8.23 13.50 11.59
CA LYS A 239 -7.23 12.89 12.45
C LYS A 239 -6.36 11.92 11.65
N ILE A 240 -5.16 11.65 12.13
CA ILE A 240 -4.36 10.48 11.72
C ILE A 240 -4.22 9.51 12.91
N PRO A 241 -4.20 8.20 12.67
CA PRO A 241 -3.99 7.23 13.75
C PRO A 241 -2.56 7.36 14.28
N VAL A 242 -2.38 7.01 15.56
CA VAL A 242 -1.03 6.87 16.12
C VAL A 242 -0.33 5.75 15.34
N SER A 243 0.80 6.08 14.72
CA SER A 243 1.46 5.25 13.72
C SER A 243 2.95 5.15 13.99
N TYR A 244 3.51 3.96 13.86
CA TYR A 244 4.93 3.65 13.92
C TYR A 244 5.37 2.98 12.61
N TYR A 245 6.62 3.20 12.22
CA TYR A 245 7.11 2.78 10.90
C TYR A 245 8.37 1.95 11.04
N LEU A 246 8.37 0.70 10.60
CA LEU A 246 9.60 -0.08 10.45
C LEU A 246 10.15 0.18 9.06
N GLY A 247 11.35 0.72 9.01
CA GLY A 247 12.05 1.05 7.78
C GLY A 247 12.35 -0.18 6.93
N ALA A 248 12.38 0.02 5.62
CA ALA A 248 12.68 -1.02 4.63
C ALA A 248 14.06 -1.69 4.80
N ASP A 249 14.98 -1.11 5.57
CA ASP A 249 16.27 -1.69 5.94
C ASP A 249 16.14 -2.82 6.99
N VAL A 250 15.11 -2.76 7.84
CA VAL A 250 14.82 -3.80 8.83
C VAL A 250 14.44 -5.10 8.13
N PHE A 251 13.73 -5.01 7.00
CA PHE A 251 13.43 -6.17 6.14
C PHE A 251 14.70 -6.87 5.66
N ASN A 252 15.67 -6.13 5.12
CA ASN A 252 16.95 -6.71 4.68
C ASN A 252 17.70 -7.38 5.83
N THR A 253 17.73 -6.72 6.99
CA THR A 253 18.35 -7.27 8.19
C THR A 253 17.66 -8.58 8.59
N PHE A 254 16.32 -8.61 8.60
CA PHE A 254 15.52 -9.80 8.89
C PHE A 254 15.78 -10.94 7.89
N MET A 255 15.84 -10.63 6.59
CA MET A 255 16.12 -11.63 5.56
C MET A 255 17.52 -12.25 5.73
N SER A 256 18.52 -11.41 6.00
CA SER A 256 19.92 -11.86 6.15
C SER A 256 20.15 -12.65 7.43
N SER A 257 19.64 -12.19 8.58
CA SER A 257 19.87 -12.84 9.88
C SER A 257 19.16 -14.18 10.02
N ASN A 258 18.08 -14.39 9.25
CA ASN A 258 17.27 -15.62 9.29
C ASN A 258 17.59 -16.58 8.12
N GLY A 259 18.58 -16.29 7.28
CA GLY A 259 18.95 -17.15 6.16
C GLY A 259 17.91 -17.22 5.04
N LEU A 260 17.04 -16.22 4.93
CA LEU A 260 15.92 -16.17 3.98
C LEU A 260 16.31 -15.59 2.61
N MET A 261 17.53 -15.06 2.48
CA MET A 261 18.06 -14.51 1.21
C MET A 261 17.85 -15.40 -0.03
N PRO A 262 17.95 -16.75 0.04
CA PRO A 262 17.68 -17.61 -1.11
C PRO A 262 16.27 -17.44 -1.70
N TRP A 263 15.27 -17.09 -0.89
CA TRP A 263 13.92 -16.85 -1.38
C TRP A 263 13.79 -15.59 -2.25
N GLY A 264 14.80 -14.72 -2.30
CA GLY A 264 14.79 -13.55 -3.19
C GLY A 264 14.71 -13.90 -4.67
N ASP A 265 15.12 -15.10 -5.09
CA ASP A 265 15.00 -15.57 -6.47
C ASP A 265 13.59 -16.05 -6.86
N GLN A 266 12.66 -16.11 -5.88
CA GLN A 266 11.28 -16.54 -6.08
C GLN A 266 10.61 -15.80 -7.23
N LYS A 267 10.95 -14.51 -7.39
CA LYS A 267 10.43 -13.61 -8.41
C LYS A 267 10.75 -14.02 -9.85
N TYR A 268 11.71 -14.92 -10.07
CA TYR A 268 12.10 -15.42 -11.40
C TYR A 268 11.59 -16.84 -11.69
N LYS A 269 10.91 -17.48 -10.74
CA LYS A 269 10.38 -18.85 -10.90
C LYS A 269 9.07 -18.86 -11.70
N HIS A 270 8.68 -20.03 -12.17
CA HIS A 270 7.37 -20.20 -12.80
C HIS A 270 6.25 -20.23 -11.74
N GLU A 271 5.03 -19.80 -12.11
CA GLU A 271 3.89 -19.69 -11.21
C GLU A 271 3.60 -20.97 -10.39
N GLU A 272 3.68 -22.14 -11.03
CA GLU A 272 3.41 -23.43 -10.35
C GLU A 272 4.40 -23.67 -9.21
N GLN A 273 5.68 -23.40 -9.45
CA GLN A 273 6.72 -23.49 -8.44
C GLN A 273 6.50 -22.44 -7.35
N MET A 274 6.23 -21.18 -7.74
CA MET A 274 5.98 -20.08 -6.80
C MET A 274 4.90 -20.46 -5.78
N ARG A 275 3.77 -20.98 -6.26
CA ARG A 275 2.63 -21.39 -5.43
C ARG A 275 2.94 -22.60 -4.56
N SER A 276 3.72 -23.56 -5.06
CA SER A 276 4.07 -24.77 -4.31
C SER A 276 5.02 -24.50 -3.13
N GLU A 277 5.92 -23.52 -3.28
CA GLU A 277 6.93 -23.17 -2.28
C GLU A 277 6.41 -22.13 -1.28
N TYR A 278 5.36 -21.36 -1.62
CA TYR A 278 4.84 -20.30 -0.76
C TYR A 278 4.46 -20.74 0.68
N PRO A 279 3.83 -21.90 0.92
CA PRO A 279 3.58 -22.37 2.29
C PRO A 279 4.86 -22.59 3.10
N GLN A 280 5.95 -23.02 2.45
CA GLN A 280 7.26 -23.16 3.11
C GLN A 280 7.84 -21.79 3.44
N ILE A 281 7.76 -20.84 2.51
CA ILE A 281 8.18 -19.44 2.73
C ILE A 281 7.47 -18.86 3.96
N GLN A 282 6.15 -19.03 4.07
CA GLN A 282 5.39 -18.54 5.23
C GLN A 282 5.91 -19.16 6.54
N ALA A 283 6.14 -20.46 6.58
CA ALA A 283 6.63 -21.14 7.78
C ALA A 283 8.04 -20.68 8.19
N GLU A 284 8.95 -20.49 7.24
CA GLU A 284 10.31 -20.03 7.50
C GLU A 284 10.34 -18.57 7.97
N PHE A 285 9.51 -17.70 7.39
CA PHE A 285 9.38 -16.31 7.86
C PHE A 285 8.80 -16.24 9.27
N GLN A 286 7.76 -17.02 9.59
CA GLN A 286 7.21 -17.11 10.94
C GLN A 286 8.22 -17.60 11.99
N ALA A 287 9.17 -18.46 11.59
CA ALA A 287 10.25 -18.92 12.46
C ALA A 287 11.37 -17.86 12.64
N GLY A 288 11.39 -16.83 11.79
CA GLY A 288 12.38 -15.77 11.81
C GLY A 288 12.31 -14.88 13.05
N LYS A 289 13.45 -14.31 13.44
CA LYS A 289 13.59 -13.38 14.56
C LYS A 289 13.97 -11.99 14.09
N LEU A 290 13.30 -11.00 14.67
CA LEU A 290 13.66 -9.59 14.50
C LEU A 290 14.90 -9.25 15.35
N PRO A 291 15.67 -8.22 14.99
CA PRO A 291 16.79 -7.73 15.80
C PRO A 291 16.33 -7.30 17.20
N ASP A 292 17.17 -7.53 18.22
CA ASP A 292 16.84 -7.23 19.63
C ASP A 292 16.46 -5.76 19.87
N GLU A 293 17.11 -4.83 19.17
CA GLU A 293 16.80 -3.40 19.22
C GLU A 293 15.35 -3.12 18.77
N ILE A 294 14.93 -3.76 17.67
CA ILE A 294 13.56 -3.64 17.15
C ILE A 294 12.57 -4.26 18.13
N ILE A 295 12.90 -5.42 18.73
CA ILE A 295 12.04 -6.07 19.73
C ILE A 295 11.83 -5.15 20.94
N ALA A 296 12.88 -4.50 21.45
CA ALA A 296 12.78 -3.56 22.56
C ALA A 296 11.84 -2.38 22.22
N SER A 297 11.98 -1.79 21.03
CA SER A 297 11.07 -0.72 20.60
C SER A 297 9.63 -1.20 20.40
N LEU A 298 9.40 -2.42 19.91
CA LEU A 298 8.05 -2.98 19.79
C LEU A 298 7.40 -3.19 21.16
N GLN A 299 8.17 -3.54 22.19
CA GLN A 299 7.68 -3.60 23.57
C GLN A 299 7.23 -2.22 24.07
N GLU A 300 7.97 -1.16 23.78
CA GLU A 300 7.58 0.22 24.12
C GLU A 300 6.28 0.63 23.43
N ILE A 301 6.13 0.29 22.14
CA ILE A 301 4.90 0.53 21.38
C ILE A 301 3.70 -0.20 22.02
N LEU A 302 3.87 -1.47 22.39
CA LEU A 302 2.83 -2.25 23.07
C LEU A 302 2.47 -1.66 24.44
N ASN A 303 3.48 -1.23 25.21
CA ASN A 303 3.25 -0.57 26.50
C ASN A 303 2.44 0.73 26.33
N GLN A 304 2.72 1.51 25.28
CA GLN A 304 1.94 2.71 24.97
C GLN A 304 0.52 2.37 24.50
N ALA A 305 0.35 1.28 23.73
CA ALA A 305 -0.95 0.81 23.27
C ALA A 305 -1.85 0.33 24.41
N GLY A 306 -1.26 -0.21 25.49
CA GLY A 306 -2.03 -0.82 26.57
C GLY A 306 -2.87 -1.98 26.04
N SER A 307 -4.19 -1.90 26.17
CA SER A 307 -5.15 -2.85 25.61
C SER A 307 -5.83 -2.37 24.32
N GLN A 308 -5.36 -1.28 23.71
CA GLN A 308 -5.88 -0.86 22.41
C GLN A 308 -5.38 -1.82 21.31
N PRO A 309 -6.25 -2.30 20.41
CA PRO A 309 -5.82 -3.12 19.29
C PRO A 309 -4.88 -2.38 18.32
N LEU A 310 -3.99 -3.14 17.69
CA LEU A 310 -3.06 -2.65 16.66
C LEU A 310 -3.35 -3.33 15.32
N ILE A 311 -2.89 -2.73 14.23
CA ILE A 311 -2.85 -3.35 12.89
C ILE A 311 -1.44 -3.19 12.32
N VAL A 312 -0.92 -4.27 11.76
CA VAL A 312 0.36 -4.32 11.07
C VAL A 312 0.09 -4.37 9.56
N ARG A 313 0.50 -3.35 8.83
CA ARG A 313 0.25 -3.19 7.39
C ARG A 313 1.58 -3.17 6.64
N SER A 314 1.64 -3.89 5.53
CA SER A 314 2.67 -3.68 4.51
C SER A 314 2.67 -2.21 4.05
N SER A 315 3.83 -1.60 3.84
CA SER A 315 3.98 -0.27 3.26
C SER A 315 5.07 -0.37 2.18
N SER A 316 4.68 -0.82 1.00
CA SER A 316 5.61 -1.09 -0.12
C SER A 316 6.19 0.22 -0.69
N LEU A 317 7.42 0.17 -1.22
CA LEU A 317 8.06 1.33 -1.87
C LEU A 317 7.45 1.68 -3.24
N LEU A 318 6.61 0.80 -3.78
CA LEU A 318 5.91 1.01 -5.04
C LEU A 318 4.46 1.51 -4.85
N GLU A 319 3.96 1.56 -3.61
CA GLU A 319 2.57 1.94 -3.31
C GLU A 319 2.22 3.41 -3.61
N ASP A 320 3.22 4.29 -3.63
CA ASP A 320 3.06 5.71 -3.98
C ASP A 320 3.53 6.03 -5.41
N SER A 321 3.82 4.99 -6.20
CA SER A 321 4.15 5.14 -7.62
C SER A 321 2.92 5.56 -8.40
N PHE A 322 3.05 6.65 -9.16
CA PHE A 322 1.98 7.18 -9.98
C PHE A 322 1.75 6.28 -11.19
N GLY A 323 0.52 5.76 -11.34
CA GLY A 323 0.13 4.91 -12.46
C GLY A 323 0.26 3.40 -12.24
N THR A 324 0.65 2.97 -11.03
CA THR A 324 0.58 1.56 -10.60
C THR A 324 -0.19 1.43 -9.30
N SER A 325 -1.20 0.56 -9.25
CA SER A 325 -1.98 0.28 -8.06
C SER A 325 -1.44 -0.95 -7.33
N PHE A 326 -0.60 -0.73 -6.32
CA PHE A 326 -0.21 -1.79 -5.36
C PHE A 326 -1.30 -2.03 -4.30
N ALA A 327 -2.55 -1.81 -4.69
CA ALA A 327 -3.72 -1.85 -3.84
C ALA A 327 -4.06 -3.30 -3.45
N GLY A 328 -3.95 -3.66 -2.18
CA GLY A 328 -4.35 -4.98 -1.68
C GLY A 328 -3.47 -6.15 -2.14
N LYS A 329 -2.27 -5.86 -2.66
CA LYS A 329 -1.33 -6.91 -3.13
C LYS A 329 -0.63 -7.62 -1.97
N TYR A 330 -0.55 -6.95 -0.82
CA TYR A 330 0.20 -7.38 0.35
C TYR A 330 -0.70 -7.38 1.59
N ASP A 331 -0.39 -8.26 2.53
CA ASP A 331 -1.28 -8.56 3.65
C ASP A 331 -1.24 -7.46 4.74
N SER A 332 -2.29 -7.46 5.57
CA SER A 332 -2.38 -6.68 6.80
C SER A 332 -2.99 -7.55 7.90
N PHE A 333 -2.45 -7.46 9.11
CA PHE A 333 -2.84 -8.32 10.23
C PHE A 333 -3.25 -7.49 11.44
N PHE A 334 -4.44 -7.76 11.97
CA PHE A 334 -4.89 -7.17 13.23
C PHE A 334 -4.30 -7.92 14.42
N CYS A 335 -3.82 -7.16 15.40
CA CYS A 335 -3.34 -7.63 16.69
C CYS A 335 -4.30 -7.10 17.77
N PRO A 336 -5.26 -7.92 18.27
CA PRO A 336 -6.27 -7.48 19.22
C PRO A 336 -5.72 -7.00 20.57
N ASN A 337 -4.50 -7.45 20.93
CA ASN A 337 -3.73 -6.92 22.05
C ASN A 337 -4.39 -7.10 23.43
N GLN A 338 -5.07 -8.23 23.66
CA GLN A 338 -5.74 -8.57 24.94
C GLN A 338 -5.01 -9.64 25.76
N GLY A 339 -3.90 -10.18 25.24
CA GLY A 339 -3.08 -11.16 25.95
C GLY A 339 -2.11 -10.54 26.96
N THR A 340 -1.24 -11.37 27.53
CA THR A 340 -0.09 -10.90 28.32
C THR A 340 0.91 -10.11 27.46
N PRO A 341 1.78 -9.28 28.05
CA PRO A 341 2.78 -8.52 27.29
C PRO A 341 3.64 -9.39 26.35
N GLN A 342 4.00 -10.61 26.79
CA GLN A 342 4.77 -11.54 25.96
C GLN A 342 3.95 -12.14 24.82
N GLU A 343 2.68 -12.49 25.06
CA GLU A 343 1.78 -13.00 24.01
C GLU A 343 1.51 -11.94 22.95
N ASN A 344 1.27 -10.70 23.36
CA ASN A 344 1.04 -9.58 22.44
C ASN A 344 2.30 -9.25 21.63
N LEU A 345 3.49 -9.32 22.25
CA LEU A 345 4.77 -9.17 21.54
C LEU A 345 4.98 -10.30 20.52
N ASN A 346 4.70 -11.55 20.91
CA ASN A 346 4.78 -12.68 19.99
C ASN A 346 3.79 -12.50 18.82
N ALA A 347 2.54 -12.11 19.08
CA ALA A 347 1.55 -11.86 18.03
C ALA A 347 1.98 -10.72 17.09
N LEU A 348 2.53 -9.63 17.63
CA LEU A 348 3.00 -8.48 16.86
C LEU A 348 4.19 -8.85 15.96
N THR A 349 5.17 -9.58 16.51
CA THR A 349 6.34 -10.03 15.74
C THR A 349 5.97 -11.04 14.66
N GLN A 350 5.03 -11.95 14.94
CA GLN A 350 4.48 -12.88 13.94
C GLN A 350 3.72 -12.14 12.82
N ALA A 351 2.92 -11.13 13.17
CA ALA A 351 2.24 -10.29 12.19
C ALA A 351 3.24 -9.57 11.27
N ILE A 352 4.33 -9.01 11.81
CA ILE A 352 5.41 -8.38 11.02
C ILE A 352 6.07 -9.40 10.09
N ALA A 353 6.40 -10.60 10.60
CA ALA A 353 7.01 -11.65 9.79
C ALA A 353 6.09 -12.10 8.63
N MET A 354 4.79 -12.19 8.87
CA MET A 354 3.80 -12.52 7.83
C MET A 354 3.64 -11.39 6.81
N VAL A 355 3.70 -10.12 7.23
CA VAL A 355 3.76 -8.99 6.30
C VAL A 355 4.98 -9.10 5.39
N TYR A 356 6.16 -9.43 5.93
CA TYR A 356 7.35 -9.65 5.11
C TYR A 356 7.20 -10.84 4.16
N ALA A 357 6.61 -11.96 4.60
CA ALA A 357 6.35 -13.11 3.74
C ALA A 357 5.39 -12.78 2.58
N SER A 358 4.49 -11.81 2.77
CA SER A 358 3.54 -11.39 1.72
C SER A 358 4.23 -10.76 0.50
N GLU A 359 5.48 -10.27 0.62
CA GLU A 359 6.24 -9.78 -0.54
C GLU A 359 6.42 -10.87 -1.61
N LEU A 360 6.63 -12.10 -1.16
CA LEU A 360 6.87 -13.27 -1.99
C LEU A 360 5.58 -14.02 -2.33
N ASN A 361 4.42 -13.41 -2.07
CA ASN A 361 3.14 -13.98 -2.47
C ASN A 361 3.11 -14.13 -4.01
N PRO A 362 2.75 -15.31 -4.55
CA PRO A 362 2.68 -15.54 -5.99
C PRO A 362 1.84 -14.50 -6.74
N GLY A 363 0.72 -14.04 -6.16
CA GLY A 363 -0.11 -12.99 -6.77
C GLY A 363 0.61 -11.66 -6.90
N ALA A 364 1.34 -11.24 -5.86
CA ALA A 364 2.13 -10.01 -5.87
C ALA A 364 3.32 -10.11 -6.84
N LEU A 365 4.03 -11.24 -6.87
CA LEU A 365 5.15 -11.47 -7.77
C LEU A 365 4.72 -11.49 -9.24
N LEU A 366 3.64 -12.20 -9.57
CA LEU A 366 3.11 -12.25 -10.94
C LEU A 366 2.68 -10.87 -11.44
N TYR A 367 2.07 -10.06 -10.56
CA TYR A 367 1.75 -8.68 -10.88
C TYR A 367 3.01 -7.85 -11.18
N ARG A 368 4.07 -7.97 -10.37
CA ARG A 368 5.35 -7.28 -10.61
C ARG A 368 5.98 -7.69 -11.94
N VAL A 369 5.97 -8.98 -12.26
CA VAL A 369 6.45 -9.50 -13.56
C VAL A 369 5.69 -8.87 -14.71
N GLN A 370 4.36 -8.85 -14.63
CA GLN A 370 3.50 -8.28 -15.69
C GLN A 370 3.70 -6.78 -15.88
N LYS A 371 4.02 -6.04 -14.82
CA LYS A 371 4.28 -4.60 -14.87
C LYS A 371 5.72 -4.23 -15.20
N GLY A 372 6.59 -5.22 -15.43
CA GLY A 372 8.02 -4.97 -15.65
C GLY A 372 8.72 -4.45 -14.40
N LEU A 373 8.18 -4.73 -13.21
CA LEU A 373 8.68 -4.30 -11.90
C LEU A 373 9.39 -5.44 -11.14
N VAL A 374 9.65 -6.57 -11.80
CA VAL A 374 10.32 -7.72 -11.18
C VAL A 374 11.79 -7.41 -10.81
N ASP A 375 12.45 -6.61 -11.65
CA ASP A 375 13.85 -6.20 -11.44
C ASP A 375 13.98 -5.01 -10.49
N TYR A 376 12.86 -4.34 -10.16
CA TYR A 376 12.84 -3.36 -9.09
C TYR A 376 13.10 -4.07 -7.76
N ASP A 377 14.08 -3.54 -7.03
CA ASP A 377 14.45 -4.00 -5.69
C ASP A 377 13.39 -3.53 -4.68
N GLU A 378 12.26 -4.23 -4.68
CA GLU A 378 11.17 -4.00 -3.75
C GLU A 378 11.59 -4.40 -2.35
N ARG A 379 11.38 -3.49 -1.39
CA ARG A 379 11.62 -3.74 0.03
C ARG A 379 10.39 -3.31 0.79
N ILE A 380 9.87 -4.20 1.63
CA ILE A 380 8.66 -3.89 2.38
C ILE A 380 9.03 -3.14 3.66
N ALA A 381 8.56 -1.90 3.77
CA ALA A 381 8.44 -1.24 5.07
C ALA A 381 7.16 -1.71 5.76
N VAL A 382 7.07 -1.56 7.09
CA VAL A 382 5.87 -1.95 7.85
C VAL A 382 5.30 -0.75 8.58
N LEU A 383 4.00 -0.55 8.42
CA LEU A 383 3.20 0.46 9.09
C LEU A 383 2.42 -0.20 10.24
N ILE A 384 2.76 0.14 11.48
CA ILE A 384 2.03 -0.29 12.68
C ILE A 384 1.11 0.86 13.10
N GLN A 385 -0.19 0.62 13.10
CA GLN A 385 -1.19 1.63 13.48
C GLN A 385 -2.02 1.17 14.66
N PHE A 386 -2.39 2.12 15.50
CA PHE A 386 -3.40 1.91 16.53
C PHE A 386 -4.75 1.85 15.81
N VAL A 387 -5.52 0.78 16.04
CA VAL A 387 -6.81 0.60 15.37
C VAL A 387 -7.76 1.68 15.89
N GLU A 388 -8.41 2.37 14.96
CA GLU A 388 -9.40 3.39 15.28
C GLU A 388 -10.77 2.73 15.45
N GLY A 389 -11.39 2.97 16.59
CA GLY A 389 -12.70 2.42 16.92
C GLY A 389 -13.07 2.64 18.37
N GLN A 390 -14.19 2.07 18.77
CA GLN A 390 -14.69 2.12 20.14
C GLN A 390 -15.10 0.74 20.62
N ARG A 391 -15.08 0.55 21.93
CA ARG A 391 -15.57 -0.67 22.57
C ARG A 391 -17.10 -0.68 22.57
N LEU A 392 -17.67 -1.73 22.01
CA LEU A 392 -19.09 -2.07 22.06
C LEU A 392 -19.24 -3.43 22.75
N GLY A 393 -19.46 -3.43 24.07
CA GLY A 393 -19.49 -4.67 24.86
C GLY A 393 -18.15 -5.42 24.81
N ARG A 394 -18.15 -6.63 24.26
CA ARG A 394 -16.94 -7.45 24.02
C ARG A 394 -16.23 -7.14 22.71
N TYR A 395 -16.82 -6.33 21.85
CA TYR A 395 -16.28 -6.05 20.51
C TYR A 395 -15.61 -4.67 20.44
N TYR A 396 -14.67 -4.51 19.52
CA TYR A 396 -14.01 -3.25 19.20
C TYR A 396 -14.09 -2.97 17.71
N LEU A 397 -14.69 -1.84 17.35
CA LEU A 397 -14.97 -1.46 15.96
C LEU A 397 -15.29 0.04 15.83
N PRO A 398 -15.02 0.67 14.67
CA PRO A 398 -15.45 2.03 14.41
C PRO A 398 -16.94 2.09 14.09
N GLN A 399 -17.52 3.29 14.23
CA GLN A 399 -18.94 3.55 13.96
C GLN A 399 -19.24 3.60 12.46
N GLY A 400 -18.23 3.89 11.65
CA GLY A 400 -18.21 3.65 10.22
C GLY A 400 -16.78 3.61 9.71
N ALA A 401 -16.53 2.93 8.62
CA ALA A 401 -15.25 2.98 7.91
C ALA A 401 -15.50 2.79 6.42
N GLY A 402 -14.56 3.24 5.59
CA GLY A 402 -14.81 3.22 4.16
C GLY A 402 -13.63 3.61 3.30
N VAL A 403 -13.90 3.56 2.00
CA VAL A 403 -13.00 4.08 0.96
C VAL A 403 -13.72 5.20 0.23
N ALA A 404 -13.01 6.29 -0.02
CA ALA A 404 -13.50 7.45 -0.72
C ALA A 404 -12.63 7.75 -1.95
N PHE A 405 -13.27 8.12 -3.04
CA PHE A 405 -12.65 8.38 -4.34
C PHE A 405 -13.00 9.80 -4.75
N SER A 406 -11.98 10.60 -5.09
CA SER A 406 -12.15 11.98 -5.55
C SER A 406 -12.96 12.10 -6.84
N ARG A 407 -12.96 11.04 -7.68
CA ARG A 407 -13.83 10.91 -8.85
C ARG A 407 -14.75 9.72 -8.76
N ASN A 408 -16.01 9.94 -9.13
CA ASN A 408 -17.01 8.89 -9.25
C ASN A 408 -17.11 8.39 -10.70
N LEU A 409 -16.44 7.27 -10.98
CA LEU A 409 -16.57 6.56 -12.26
C LEU A 409 -17.85 5.71 -12.33
N PHE A 410 -18.55 5.54 -11.20
CA PHE A 410 -19.78 4.78 -11.10
C PHE A 410 -21.00 5.73 -11.08
N ARG A 411 -21.50 6.06 -12.27
CA ARG A 411 -22.69 6.90 -12.46
C ARG A 411 -23.91 6.02 -12.75
N TRP A 412 -24.57 5.54 -11.70
CA TRP A 412 -25.84 4.80 -11.83
C TRP A 412 -27.03 5.71 -12.20
N SER A 413 -26.83 7.03 -12.14
CA SER A 413 -27.79 8.04 -12.60
C SER A 413 -27.06 9.16 -13.34
N PRO A 414 -27.64 9.71 -14.41
CA PRO A 414 -27.03 10.80 -15.18
C PRO A 414 -26.84 12.08 -14.35
N GLN A 415 -27.62 12.27 -13.27
CA GLN A 415 -27.50 13.43 -12.38
C GLN A 415 -26.20 13.43 -11.58
N ILE A 416 -25.58 12.26 -11.37
CA ILE A 416 -24.36 12.13 -10.59
C ILE A 416 -23.22 12.86 -11.32
N ARG A 417 -22.61 13.82 -10.62
CA ARG A 417 -21.40 14.51 -11.08
C ARG A 417 -20.16 13.68 -10.75
N PRO A 418 -19.36 13.27 -11.76
CA PRO A 418 -18.16 12.47 -11.52
C PRO A 418 -17.13 13.18 -10.63
N GLU A 419 -16.89 14.46 -10.85
CA GLU A 419 -15.90 15.29 -10.14
C GLU A 419 -16.22 15.58 -8.68
N ALA A 420 -17.42 15.23 -8.20
CA ALA A 420 -17.77 15.37 -6.78
C ALA A 420 -17.27 14.21 -5.91
N GLY A 421 -16.88 13.09 -6.52
CA GLY A 421 -16.38 11.91 -5.82
C GLY A 421 -17.46 10.94 -5.31
N PHE A 422 -16.98 9.88 -4.69
CA PHE A 422 -17.74 8.68 -4.33
C PHE A 422 -17.23 8.07 -3.03
N VAL A 423 -18.12 7.46 -2.23
CA VAL A 423 -17.75 6.75 -1.00
C VAL A 423 -18.41 5.38 -0.95
N ARG A 424 -17.64 4.37 -0.51
CA ARG A 424 -18.12 3.06 -0.05
C ARG A 424 -18.02 3.06 1.48
N LEU A 425 -19.15 2.94 2.17
CA LEU A 425 -19.23 3.04 3.63
C LEU A 425 -19.80 1.77 4.25
N VAL A 426 -19.14 1.27 5.29
CA VAL A 426 -19.60 0.12 6.09
C VAL A 426 -19.64 0.48 7.57
N TRP A 427 -20.44 -0.24 8.34
CA TRP A 427 -20.29 -0.32 9.79
C TRP A 427 -19.21 -1.34 10.13
N GLY A 428 -18.36 -1.02 11.10
CA GLY A 428 -17.22 -1.84 11.50
C GLY A 428 -15.96 -1.50 10.72
N LEU A 429 -14.97 -2.40 10.80
CA LEU A 429 -13.68 -2.22 10.15
C LEU A 429 -13.82 -2.08 8.63
N GLY A 430 -12.96 -1.26 8.02
CA GLY A 430 -13.06 -0.88 6.60
C GLY A 430 -12.73 -1.98 5.58
N THR A 431 -12.29 -3.16 6.03
CA THR A 431 -11.96 -4.32 5.19
C THR A 431 -13.10 -4.67 4.22
N ARG A 432 -14.36 -4.57 4.67
CA ARG A 432 -15.54 -4.86 3.82
C ARG A 432 -15.92 -3.77 2.82
N ALA A 433 -15.46 -2.54 3.06
CA ALA A 433 -15.63 -1.47 2.08
C ALA A 433 -14.70 -1.68 0.87
N VAL A 434 -13.55 -2.31 1.11
CA VAL A 434 -12.49 -2.62 0.15
C VAL A 434 -12.77 -3.95 -0.57
N ASP A 435 -13.04 -5.02 0.19
CA ASP A 435 -13.24 -6.38 -0.29
C ASP A 435 -14.71 -6.80 -0.14
N GLN A 436 -15.41 -6.97 -1.25
CA GLN A 436 -16.75 -7.55 -1.22
C GLN A 436 -16.66 -9.06 -1.05
N VAL A 437 -17.42 -9.59 -0.08
CA VAL A 437 -17.49 -11.03 0.19
C VAL A 437 -18.96 -11.44 0.19
N GLY A 438 -19.37 -12.24 -0.78
CA GLY A 438 -20.73 -12.80 -0.84
C GLY A 438 -21.84 -11.76 -0.93
N ASP A 439 -23.01 -12.11 -0.37
CA ASP A 439 -24.24 -11.32 -0.41
C ASP A 439 -24.23 -10.13 0.58
N ASP A 440 -23.15 -9.37 0.59
CA ASP A 440 -22.94 -8.27 1.53
C ASP A 440 -22.43 -7.03 0.80
N TYR A 441 -23.04 -5.89 1.11
CA TYR A 441 -23.01 -4.70 0.26
C TYR A 441 -22.70 -3.46 1.10
N PRO A 442 -21.60 -2.72 0.82
CA PRO A 442 -21.37 -1.44 1.45
C PRO A 442 -22.36 -0.40 0.96
N ARG A 443 -22.62 0.63 1.77
CA ARG A 443 -23.41 1.76 1.33
C ARG A 443 -22.61 2.58 0.32
N LEU A 444 -23.11 2.64 -0.91
CA LEU A 444 -22.58 3.46 -1.98
C LEU A 444 -23.16 4.88 -1.90
N ILE A 445 -22.29 5.89 -1.91
CA ILE A 445 -22.66 7.30 -1.72
C ILE A 445 -22.01 8.12 -2.84
N ALA A 446 -22.83 8.59 -3.78
CA ALA A 446 -22.40 9.61 -4.72
C ALA A 446 -22.31 10.94 -3.97
N LEU A 447 -21.11 11.49 -3.78
CA LEU A 447 -20.96 12.70 -2.98
C LEU A 447 -21.68 13.90 -3.59
N SER A 448 -21.97 13.90 -4.90
CA SER A 448 -22.83 14.91 -5.54
C SER A 448 -24.30 14.84 -5.11
N HIS A 449 -24.82 13.63 -4.88
CA HIS A 449 -26.21 13.33 -4.53
C HIS A 449 -26.24 12.24 -3.44
N PRO A 450 -25.89 12.56 -2.18
CA PRO A 450 -25.57 11.54 -1.18
C PRO A 450 -26.74 10.61 -0.82
N GLU A 451 -27.97 11.11 -0.90
CA GLU A 451 -29.18 10.35 -0.58
C GLU A 451 -29.67 9.46 -1.74
N LEU A 452 -29.10 9.62 -2.95
CA LEU A 452 -29.48 8.82 -4.10
C LEU A 452 -28.93 7.40 -3.97
N HIS A 453 -29.82 6.42 -3.82
CA HIS A 453 -29.45 5.01 -3.81
C HIS A 453 -29.27 4.47 -5.23
N PRO A 454 -28.41 3.45 -5.44
CA PRO A 454 -28.38 2.70 -6.70
C PRO A 454 -29.66 1.88 -6.95
N ALA A 455 -30.36 1.50 -5.87
CA ALA A 455 -31.58 0.72 -5.92
C ALA A 455 -32.82 1.62 -5.71
N ASP A 456 -33.87 1.36 -6.50
CA ASP A 456 -35.04 2.25 -6.60
C ASP A 456 -36.21 1.85 -5.66
N SER A 457 -36.10 0.75 -4.90
CA SER A 457 -37.17 0.29 -3.98
C SER A 457 -36.63 -0.09 -2.61
N SER A 458 -37.44 0.08 -1.56
CA SER A 458 -37.08 -0.28 -0.18
C SER A 458 -36.62 -1.74 -0.04
N ARG A 459 -37.32 -2.66 -0.73
CA ARG A 459 -36.98 -4.09 -0.73
C ARG A 459 -35.63 -4.36 -1.39
N ALA A 460 -35.31 -3.66 -2.47
CA ALA A 460 -34.00 -3.75 -3.10
C ALA A 460 -32.92 -3.14 -2.20
N ILE A 461 -33.17 -1.99 -1.57
CA ILE A 461 -32.24 -1.37 -0.62
C ILE A 461 -31.92 -2.32 0.55
N GLN A 462 -32.93 -2.98 1.13
CA GLN A 462 -32.74 -3.99 2.17
C GLN A 462 -31.96 -5.22 1.66
N HIS A 463 -32.23 -5.65 0.43
CA HIS A 463 -31.53 -6.80 -0.14
C HIS A 463 -30.04 -6.50 -0.34
N TYR A 464 -29.73 -5.29 -0.84
CA TYR A 464 -28.38 -4.76 -1.11
C TYR A 464 -27.84 -3.88 0.04
N SER A 465 -28.18 -4.20 1.28
CA SER A 465 -27.60 -3.57 2.47
C SER A 465 -26.57 -4.47 3.13
N GLN A 466 -25.73 -3.88 3.98
CA GLN A 466 -24.75 -4.61 4.76
C GLN A 466 -25.41 -5.65 5.67
N ARG A 467 -24.87 -6.88 5.70
CA ARG A 467 -25.32 -8.02 6.50
C ARG A 467 -24.27 -8.52 7.49
N TYR A 468 -22.98 -8.34 7.19
CA TYR A 468 -21.89 -8.76 8.06
C TYR A 468 -21.04 -7.57 8.50
N VAL A 469 -20.44 -7.68 9.67
CA VAL A 469 -19.57 -6.66 10.26
C VAL A 469 -18.22 -7.28 10.62
N ASP A 470 -17.15 -6.64 10.16
CA ASP A 470 -15.79 -6.98 10.58
C ASP A 470 -15.44 -6.18 11.83
N LEU A 471 -14.93 -6.88 12.84
CA LEU A 471 -14.62 -6.31 14.15
C LEU A 471 -13.51 -7.08 14.84
N ILE A 472 -13.03 -6.53 15.96
CA ILE A 472 -12.12 -7.23 16.86
C ILE A 472 -12.91 -7.72 18.06
N ASP A 473 -12.88 -9.04 18.29
CA ASP A 473 -13.43 -9.67 19.48
C ASP A 473 -12.38 -9.63 20.59
N LEU A 474 -12.62 -8.82 21.61
CA LEU A 474 -11.66 -8.59 22.68
C LEU A 474 -11.58 -9.79 23.65
N GLU A 475 -12.67 -10.53 23.83
CA GLU A 475 -12.68 -11.69 24.73
C GLU A 475 -11.95 -12.88 24.09
N ASP A 476 -12.20 -13.12 22.80
CA ASP A 476 -11.53 -14.18 22.07
C ASP A 476 -10.15 -13.77 21.53
N ASN A 477 -9.76 -12.49 21.70
CA ASN A 477 -8.50 -11.91 21.24
C ASN A 477 -8.24 -12.16 19.74
N GLN A 478 -9.26 -11.99 18.90
CA GLN A 478 -9.18 -12.28 17.45
C GLN A 478 -10.01 -11.32 16.59
N PHE A 479 -9.61 -11.13 15.34
CA PHE A 479 -10.45 -10.52 14.31
C PHE A 479 -11.59 -11.49 13.95
N LYS A 480 -12.82 -10.98 13.79
CA LYS A 480 -13.99 -11.76 13.39
C LYS A 480 -14.89 -11.02 12.42
N THR A 481 -15.56 -11.81 11.59
CA THR A 481 -16.73 -11.39 10.82
C THR A 481 -17.96 -12.02 11.44
N LEU A 482 -18.95 -11.20 11.80
CA LEU A 482 -20.20 -11.63 12.43
C LEU A 482 -21.41 -11.04 11.70
N THR A 483 -22.59 -11.63 11.86
CA THR A 483 -23.81 -11.06 11.29
C THR A 483 -24.19 -9.81 12.07
N ILE A 484 -24.63 -8.75 11.37
CA ILE A 484 -25.10 -7.51 11.99
C ILE A 484 -26.21 -7.79 13.01
N LYS A 485 -27.12 -8.72 12.71
CA LYS A 485 -28.23 -9.12 13.60
C LYS A 485 -27.78 -9.65 14.95
N ASP A 486 -26.59 -10.26 15.02
CA ASP A 486 -26.07 -10.85 16.26
C ASP A 486 -25.51 -9.79 17.22
N ILE A 487 -25.29 -8.56 16.75
CA ILE A 487 -24.56 -7.50 17.48
C ILE A 487 -25.38 -6.21 17.59
N ILE A 488 -26.12 -5.86 16.54
CA ILE A 488 -26.91 -4.63 16.47
C ILE A 488 -27.97 -4.64 17.56
N ASN A 489 -28.07 -3.54 18.30
CA ASN A 489 -29.07 -3.40 19.35
C ASN A 489 -29.44 -1.93 19.54
N THR A 490 -30.59 -1.70 20.17
CA THR A 490 -31.17 -0.36 20.37
C THR A 490 -30.40 0.51 21.38
N HIS A 491 -29.43 -0.05 22.11
CA HIS A 491 -28.57 0.69 23.03
C HIS A 491 -27.35 1.31 22.35
N ILE A 492 -27.09 1.02 21.07
CA ILE A 492 -26.02 1.65 20.31
C ILE A 492 -26.36 3.15 20.13
N PRO A 493 -25.60 4.09 20.72
CA PRO A 493 -25.97 5.50 20.72
C PRO A 493 -26.07 6.11 19.31
N THR A 494 -25.26 5.58 18.39
CA THR A 494 -25.17 6.04 17.00
C THR A 494 -26.13 5.32 16.05
N LEU A 495 -26.98 4.41 16.53
CA LEU A 495 -27.85 3.58 15.69
C LEU A 495 -28.68 4.40 14.69
N ARG A 496 -29.25 5.53 15.15
CA ARG A 496 -30.08 6.43 14.32
C ARG A 496 -29.36 7.09 13.14
N TYR A 497 -28.02 7.08 13.14
CA TYR A 497 -27.20 7.60 12.05
C TYR A 497 -26.84 6.50 11.04
N MET A 498 -26.87 5.25 11.46
CA MET A 498 -26.35 4.11 10.70
C MET A 498 -27.46 3.26 10.09
N ALA A 499 -28.60 3.15 10.79
CA ALA A 499 -29.71 2.28 10.40
C ALA A 499 -31.04 3.03 10.19
N GLN A 500 -31.90 2.40 9.40
CA GLN A 500 -33.33 2.68 9.28
C GLN A 500 -34.13 1.44 9.69
N VAL A 501 -35.42 1.62 9.96
CA VAL A 501 -36.36 0.53 10.27
C VAL A 501 -37.18 0.24 9.04
N GLU A 502 -37.32 -1.04 8.69
CA GLU A 502 -38.27 -1.50 7.68
C GLU A 502 -39.64 -1.73 8.32
N GLU A 503 -40.63 -0.92 7.93
CA GLU A 503 -42.02 -0.99 8.40
C GLU A 503 -42.94 -0.99 7.17
N ASP A 504 -43.72 -2.05 7.00
CA ASP A 504 -44.73 -2.20 5.93
C ASP A 504 -44.20 -1.91 4.51
N GLY A 505 -42.96 -2.30 4.20
CA GLY A 505 -42.32 -2.09 2.89
C GLY A 505 -41.67 -0.72 2.71
N TYR A 506 -41.58 0.09 3.77
CA TYR A 506 -40.94 1.41 3.76
C TYR A 506 -39.77 1.48 4.76
N LEU A 507 -38.74 2.25 4.42
CA LEU A 507 -37.61 2.52 5.31
C LEU A 507 -37.82 3.83 6.07
N SER A 508 -38.07 3.74 7.38
CA SER A 508 -38.30 4.89 8.26
C SER A 508 -37.08 5.17 9.16
N PRO A 509 -36.83 6.44 9.55
CA PRO A 509 -35.75 6.74 10.50
C PRO A 509 -36.00 6.11 11.88
N VAL A 510 -34.96 5.61 12.54
CA VAL A 510 -35.06 5.12 13.92
C VAL A 510 -35.46 6.27 14.86
N ARG A 511 -36.68 6.20 15.44
CA ARG A 511 -37.25 7.25 16.32
C ARG A 511 -37.35 6.84 17.79
N SER A 512 -37.36 5.55 18.08
CA SER A 512 -37.52 5.00 19.42
C SER A 512 -36.56 3.83 19.65
N ASN A 513 -36.38 3.44 20.92
CA ASN A 513 -35.58 2.28 21.30
C ASN A 513 -36.42 0.99 21.37
N LEU A 514 -37.68 1.02 20.94
CA LEU A 514 -38.64 -0.09 20.98
C LEU A 514 -38.73 -0.83 19.63
N VAL A 515 -37.73 -0.67 18.78
CA VAL A 515 -37.68 -1.28 17.44
C VAL A 515 -37.14 -2.70 17.53
N GLU A 516 -37.72 -3.63 16.77
CA GLU A 516 -37.20 -4.99 16.62
C GLU A 516 -35.91 -4.98 15.79
N THR A 517 -34.87 -5.62 16.29
CA THR A 517 -33.54 -5.63 15.66
C THR A 517 -33.53 -6.26 14.27
N GLU A 518 -34.48 -7.16 14.01
CA GLU A 518 -34.68 -7.87 12.75
C GLU A 518 -35.14 -6.95 11.62
N GLN A 519 -35.78 -5.83 11.96
CA GLN A 519 -36.28 -4.82 11.03
C GLN A 519 -35.24 -3.74 10.71
N LEU A 520 -34.08 -3.77 11.36
CA LEU A 520 -33.03 -2.77 11.14
C LEU A 520 -32.27 -3.05 9.85
N VAL A 521 -32.14 -2.01 9.02
CA VAL A 521 -31.41 -2.02 7.76
C VAL A 521 -30.31 -0.97 7.81
N ILE A 522 -29.06 -1.36 7.56
CA ILE A 522 -27.93 -0.43 7.52
C ILE A 522 -28.00 0.39 6.22
N THR A 523 -28.25 1.68 6.35
CA THR A 523 -28.36 2.59 5.20
C THR A 523 -27.48 3.82 5.31
N PHE A 524 -27.11 4.26 6.52
CA PHE A 524 -26.42 5.53 6.77
C PHE A 524 -27.18 6.81 6.33
N ASP A 525 -28.47 6.73 5.96
CA ASP A 525 -29.28 7.89 5.59
C ASP A 525 -29.34 8.93 6.73
N GLY A 526 -29.36 8.47 7.98
CA GLY A 526 -29.32 9.33 9.16
C GLY A 526 -28.02 10.13 9.28
N LEU A 527 -26.87 9.51 9.00
CA LEU A 527 -25.56 10.16 8.95
C LEU A 527 -25.56 11.25 7.88
N LEU A 528 -26.03 10.94 6.67
CA LEU A 528 -26.01 11.85 5.52
C LEU A 528 -26.92 13.07 5.70
N ARG A 529 -28.10 12.89 6.30
CA ARG A 529 -29.08 13.97 6.52
C ARG A 529 -28.74 14.85 7.72
N ARG A 530 -28.15 14.28 8.77
CA ARG A 530 -28.01 14.95 10.08
C ARG A 530 -26.62 15.50 10.34
N THR A 531 -25.66 15.22 9.45
CA THR A 531 -24.26 15.59 9.64
C THR A 531 -23.67 16.12 8.33
N PRO A 532 -22.59 16.93 8.38
CA PRO A 532 -21.95 17.46 7.18
C PRO A 532 -21.02 16.44 6.49
N PHE A 533 -21.16 15.13 6.75
CA PHE A 533 -20.24 14.10 6.27
C PHE A 533 -19.96 14.19 4.76
N ALA A 534 -21.00 14.19 3.92
CA ALA A 534 -20.82 14.19 2.46
C ALA A 534 -20.15 15.48 1.96
N ALA A 535 -20.49 16.63 2.56
CA ALA A 535 -19.86 17.90 2.21
C ALA A 535 -18.38 17.94 2.62
N ARG A 536 -18.05 17.45 3.83
CA ARG A 536 -16.66 17.36 4.32
C ARG A 536 -15.81 16.41 3.50
N MET A 537 -16.33 15.22 3.18
CA MET A 537 -15.64 14.25 2.33
C MET A 537 -15.37 14.82 0.93
N ARG A 538 -16.35 15.51 0.33
CA ARG A 538 -16.17 16.18 -0.97
C ARG A 538 -15.07 17.25 -0.91
N ASN A 539 -15.10 18.10 0.12
CA ASN A 539 -14.09 19.15 0.31
C ASN A 539 -12.68 18.54 0.48
N MET A 540 -12.56 17.55 1.36
CA MET A 540 -11.32 16.81 1.60
C MET A 540 -10.74 16.23 0.31
N LEU A 541 -11.56 15.50 -0.46
CA LEU A 541 -11.12 14.86 -1.69
C LEU A 541 -10.75 15.86 -2.78
N SER A 542 -11.48 16.98 -2.89
CA SER A 542 -11.18 18.05 -3.86
C SER A 542 -9.82 18.71 -3.56
N ILE A 543 -9.56 19.04 -2.30
CA ILE A 543 -8.26 19.60 -1.86
C ILE A 543 -7.13 18.62 -2.17
N LEU A 544 -7.33 17.34 -1.88
CA LEU A 544 -6.32 16.32 -2.14
C LEU A 544 -6.08 16.14 -3.65
N GLU A 545 -7.11 16.01 -4.48
CA GLU A 545 -6.96 15.89 -5.94
C GLU A 545 -6.21 17.09 -6.54
N GLU A 546 -6.56 18.31 -6.11
CA GLU A 546 -5.90 19.54 -6.57
C GLU A 546 -4.40 19.54 -6.26
N HIS A 547 -4.02 19.19 -5.03
CA HIS A 547 -2.63 19.29 -4.57
C HIS A 547 -1.78 18.08 -4.91
N TYR A 548 -2.38 16.90 -5.10
CA TYR A 548 -1.71 15.76 -5.71
C TYR A 548 -1.53 15.95 -7.22
N GLY A 549 -2.39 16.75 -7.87
CA GLY A 549 -2.38 16.94 -9.33
C GLY A 549 -2.90 15.72 -10.10
N SER A 550 -3.56 14.80 -9.40
CA SER A 550 -4.18 13.59 -9.93
C SER A 550 -5.31 13.17 -9.00
N PRO A 551 -6.38 12.52 -9.49
CA PRO A 551 -7.41 11.99 -8.61
C PRO A 551 -6.82 11.02 -7.59
N VAL A 552 -7.32 11.08 -6.36
CA VAL A 552 -6.89 10.28 -5.21
C VAL A 552 -8.00 9.40 -4.68
N ASP A 553 -7.63 8.29 -4.05
CA ASP A 553 -8.50 7.54 -3.14
C ASP A 553 -7.94 7.50 -1.72
N THR A 554 -8.85 7.48 -0.74
CA THR A 554 -8.53 7.52 0.69
C THR A 554 -9.30 6.46 1.46
N GLU A 555 -8.62 5.74 2.34
CA GLU A 555 -9.28 4.91 3.36
C GLU A 555 -9.45 5.72 4.64
N PHE A 556 -10.61 5.57 5.30
CA PHE A 556 -10.92 6.33 6.50
C PHE A 556 -11.74 5.53 7.51
N ALA A 557 -11.66 5.95 8.78
CA ALA A 557 -12.58 5.57 9.84
C ALA A 557 -13.36 6.80 10.32
N LEU A 558 -14.60 6.57 10.77
CA LEU A 558 -15.53 7.59 11.23
C LEU A 558 -15.87 7.38 12.71
N GLU A 559 -15.80 8.47 13.44
CA GLU A 559 -16.31 8.58 14.80
C GLU A 559 -17.27 9.78 14.88
N ILE A 560 -18.44 9.54 15.45
CA ILE A 560 -19.49 10.50 15.74
C ILE A 560 -19.48 10.72 17.25
N THR A 561 -19.20 11.95 17.66
CA THR A 561 -19.15 12.36 19.05
C THR A 561 -20.14 13.50 19.31
N GLY A 562 -20.31 13.89 20.58
CA GLY A 562 -21.19 14.99 20.93
C GLY A 562 -22.66 14.73 20.55
N LEU A 563 -23.15 13.49 20.71
CA LEU A 563 -24.51 13.08 20.34
C LEU A 563 -25.62 13.87 21.06
N GLN A 564 -25.26 14.51 22.18
CA GLN A 564 -26.09 15.42 22.95
C GLN A 564 -26.23 16.82 22.34
N ASN A 565 -25.34 17.19 21.40
CA ASN A 565 -25.36 18.49 20.75
C ASN A 565 -26.41 18.52 19.61
N PRO A 566 -26.97 19.69 19.29
CA PRO A 566 -27.90 19.83 18.15
C PRO A 566 -27.32 19.37 16.81
N GLN A 567 -26.00 19.52 16.64
CA GLN A 567 -25.23 18.90 15.57
C GLN A 567 -24.09 18.08 16.17
N PRO A 568 -24.04 16.77 15.91
CA PRO A 568 -22.95 15.93 16.39
C PRO A 568 -21.64 16.30 15.68
N GLU A 569 -20.53 16.08 16.36
CA GLU A 569 -19.20 16.24 15.78
C GLU A 569 -18.82 14.97 15.02
N LEU A 570 -18.19 15.16 13.85
CA LEU A 570 -17.61 14.08 13.06
C LEU A 570 -16.10 14.17 13.12
N LYS A 571 -15.46 13.06 13.47
CA LYS A 571 -14.03 12.83 13.32
C LYS A 571 -13.81 11.82 12.20
N ILE A 572 -13.01 12.20 11.21
CA ILE A 572 -12.62 11.40 10.07
C ILE A 572 -11.13 11.10 10.25
N THR A 573 -10.82 9.85 10.62
CA THR A 573 -9.44 9.42 10.74
C THR A 573 -8.96 8.90 9.39
N LEU A 574 -7.97 9.56 8.81
CA LEU A 574 -7.34 9.18 7.55
C LEU A 574 -6.40 8.00 7.78
N LEU A 575 -6.69 6.85 7.16
CA LEU A 575 -5.91 5.62 7.31
C LEU A 575 -4.92 5.42 6.15
N GLN A 576 -5.28 5.89 4.96
CA GLN A 576 -4.47 5.80 3.75
C GLN A 576 -4.91 6.87 2.75
N CYS A 577 -3.99 7.36 1.92
CA CYS A 577 -4.29 8.18 0.75
C CYS A 577 -3.30 7.84 -0.37
N ARG A 578 -3.80 7.66 -1.60
CA ARG A 578 -2.95 7.37 -2.76
C ARG A 578 -3.50 8.04 -4.03
N PRO A 579 -2.63 8.37 -5.00
CA PRO A 579 -3.07 8.73 -6.34
C PRO A 579 -3.70 7.51 -7.04
N GLN A 580 -4.81 7.72 -7.73
CA GLN A 580 -5.50 6.69 -8.51
C GLN A 580 -4.88 6.55 -9.90
N SER A 581 -4.94 5.33 -10.44
CA SER A 581 -4.73 5.10 -11.87
C SER A 581 -5.98 5.52 -12.65
N HIS A 582 -5.79 6.11 -13.82
CA HIS A 582 -6.89 6.54 -14.69
C HIS A 582 -6.80 5.83 -16.03
N LEU A 583 -7.96 5.56 -16.62
CA LEU A 583 -8.04 5.17 -18.02
C LEU A 583 -7.56 6.34 -18.86
N THR A 584 -6.58 6.09 -19.72
CA THR A 584 -6.16 7.04 -20.74
C THR A 584 -7.34 7.31 -21.67
N SER A 585 -7.77 8.57 -21.72
CA SER A 585 -8.86 9.02 -22.59
C SER A 585 -8.26 9.83 -23.73
N ASP A 586 -7.67 9.13 -24.69
CA ASP A 586 -7.32 9.76 -25.96
C ASP A 586 -8.60 9.99 -26.76
N SER A 587 -8.80 11.25 -27.19
CA SER A 587 -9.79 11.72 -28.16
C SER A 587 -11.25 11.94 -27.73
N GLU A 588 -11.95 12.70 -28.57
CA GLU A 588 -13.38 12.99 -28.50
C GLU A 588 -14.16 11.70 -28.81
N VAL A 589 -14.60 10.97 -27.79
CA VAL A 589 -15.33 9.70 -27.96
C VAL A 589 -16.74 9.98 -28.46
N LYS A 590 -16.92 10.03 -29.79
CA LYS A 590 -18.23 10.16 -30.43
C LYS A 590 -18.81 8.76 -30.66
N LEU A 591 -20.05 8.56 -30.22
CA LEU A 591 -20.81 7.39 -30.68
C LEU A 591 -20.94 7.46 -32.20
N PRO A 592 -20.84 6.33 -32.90
CA PRO A 592 -21.18 6.28 -34.32
C PRO A 592 -22.64 6.72 -34.53
N GLY A 593 -22.97 7.16 -35.76
CA GLY A 593 -24.35 7.47 -36.15
C GLY A 593 -25.28 6.24 -36.08
N GLU A 594 -26.44 6.30 -36.73
CA GLU A 594 -27.36 5.15 -36.74
C GLU A 594 -26.66 3.88 -37.29
N LEU A 595 -26.41 2.93 -36.39
CA LEU A 595 -25.85 1.63 -36.73
C LEU A 595 -26.98 0.64 -37.05
N PRO A 596 -26.89 -0.14 -38.14
CA PRO A 596 -27.79 -1.26 -38.36
C PRO A 596 -27.74 -2.24 -37.18
N LEU A 597 -28.91 -2.64 -36.65
CA LEU A 597 -28.99 -3.55 -35.50
C LEU A 597 -28.21 -4.86 -35.71
N GLU A 598 -28.12 -5.34 -36.95
CA GLU A 598 -27.35 -6.54 -37.32
C GLU A 598 -25.82 -6.40 -37.15
N ASN A 599 -25.32 -5.17 -37.03
CA ASN A 599 -23.90 -4.88 -36.78
C ASN A 599 -23.63 -4.63 -35.29
N VAL A 600 -24.67 -4.49 -34.46
CA VAL A 600 -24.50 -4.32 -33.02
C VAL A 600 -24.30 -5.69 -32.37
N LEU A 601 -23.20 -5.84 -31.64
CA LEU A 601 -22.89 -7.03 -30.84
C LEU A 601 -23.55 -6.93 -29.47
N PHE A 602 -23.40 -5.78 -28.81
CA PHE A 602 -24.16 -5.43 -27.62
C PHE A 602 -24.21 -3.91 -27.41
N SER A 603 -25.21 -3.43 -26.67
CA SER A 603 -25.28 -2.06 -26.17
C SER A 603 -25.82 -1.99 -24.76
N THR A 604 -25.33 -1.05 -23.96
CA THR A 604 -25.81 -0.83 -22.57
C THR A 604 -25.97 0.67 -22.28
N PRO A 605 -27.09 1.09 -21.65
CA PRO A 605 -27.44 2.50 -21.42
C PRO A 605 -27.05 3.05 -20.04
N ARG A 606 -26.29 2.30 -19.23
CA ARG A 606 -25.92 2.74 -17.88
C ARG A 606 -24.47 2.39 -17.59
N MET A 607 -23.87 3.07 -16.61
CA MET A 607 -22.65 2.58 -15.98
C MET A 607 -21.42 2.53 -16.91
N VAL A 608 -21.36 3.47 -17.85
CA VAL A 608 -20.39 3.45 -18.96
C VAL A 608 -19.17 4.32 -18.64
N PRO A 609 -17.95 3.76 -18.60
CA PRO A 609 -16.73 4.57 -18.55
C PRO A 609 -16.53 5.30 -19.88
N ARG A 610 -15.64 6.29 -19.93
CA ARG A 610 -15.26 6.92 -21.19
C ARG A 610 -14.13 6.14 -21.86
N GLY A 611 -14.28 5.77 -23.13
CA GLY A 611 -13.18 5.19 -23.91
C GLY A 611 -13.60 4.55 -25.23
N ARG A 612 -12.59 4.05 -25.96
CA ARG A 612 -12.77 3.32 -27.21
C ARG A 612 -11.77 2.17 -27.29
N VAL A 613 -12.23 1.01 -27.77
CA VAL A 613 -11.37 -0.14 -28.08
C VAL A 613 -11.58 -0.51 -29.54
N ASP A 614 -10.56 -0.27 -30.35
CA ASP A 614 -10.54 -0.55 -31.78
C ASP A 614 -9.94 -1.91 -32.10
N GLY A 615 -10.31 -2.48 -33.26
CA GLY A 615 -9.64 -3.66 -33.81
C GLY A 615 -9.84 -4.94 -33.00
N ILE A 616 -10.95 -5.09 -32.26
CA ILE A 616 -11.22 -6.30 -31.47
C ILE A 616 -11.38 -7.50 -32.41
N GLN A 617 -10.41 -8.41 -32.37
CA GLN A 617 -10.35 -9.61 -33.22
C GLN A 617 -10.99 -10.83 -32.56
N TYR A 618 -10.96 -10.87 -31.23
CA TYR A 618 -11.45 -11.99 -30.45
C TYR A 618 -12.35 -11.55 -29.30
N VAL A 619 -13.29 -12.43 -28.95
CA VAL A 619 -14.13 -12.30 -27.76
C VAL A 619 -14.04 -13.58 -26.95
N LEU A 620 -13.51 -13.47 -25.73
CA LEU A 620 -13.58 -14.53 -24.74
C LEU A 620 -14.96 -14.45 -24.11
N PHE A 621 -15.76 -15.50 -24.26
CA PHE A 621 -17.13 -15.57 -23.75
C PHE A 621 -17.31 -16.75 -22.81
N VAL A 622 -17.73 -16.48 -21.58
CA VAL A 622 -18.18 -17.46 -20.59
C VAL A 622 -19.71 -17.47 -20.62
N PRO A 623 -20.37 -18.52 -21.15
CA PRO A 623 -21.82 -18.60 -21.15
C PRO A 623 -22.36 -18.75 -19.72
N PRO A 624 -23.38 -17.95 -19.30
CA PRO A 624 -23.97 -18.06 -17.97
C PRO A 624 -24.45 -19.46 -17.63
N GLU A 625 -25.14 -20.14 -18.55
CA GLU A 625 -25.67 -21.49 -18.34
C GLU A 625 -24.54 -22.50 -18.18
N GLY A 626 -23.45 -22.31 -18.93
CA GLY A 626 -22.25 -23.12 -18.81
C GLY A 626 -21.58 -22.93 -17.45
N TYR A 627 -21.45 -21.69 -16.98
CA TYR A 627 -20.81 -21.36 -15.71
C TYR A 627 -21.60 -21.87 -14.49
N PHE A 628 -22.89 -21.54 -14.41
CA PHE A 628 -23.73 -21.91 -13.26
C PHE A 628 -24.05 -23.41 -13.20
N SER A 629 -23.85 -24.14 -14.30
CA SER A 629 -23.93 -25.62 -14.28
C SER A 629 -22.72 -26.31 -13.59
N LEU A 630 -21.66 -25.57 -13.29
CA LEU A 630 -20.45 -26.11 -12.63
C LEU A 630 -20.70 -26.34 -11.14
N GLY A 631 -21.05 -27.57 -10.77
CA GLY A 631 -21.34 -27.94 -9.38
C GLY A 631 -20.13 -28.27 -8.49
N SER A 632 -18.89 -28.26 -9.00
CA SER A 632 -17.69 -28.62 -8.20
C SER A 632 -16.63 -27.51 -8.23
N SER A 633 -16.00 -27.28 -7.07
CA SER A 633 -14.89 -26.33 -6.90
C SER A 633 -13.72 -26.65 -7.86
N ALA A 634 -13.39 -27.94 -8.04
CA ALA A 634 -12.33 -28.35 -8.97
C ALA A 634 -12.64 -27.98 -10.43
N ALA A 635 -13.90 -28.05 -10.86
CA ALA A 635 -14.30 -27.64 -12.21
C ALA A 635 -14.27 -26.11 -12.39
N ARG A 636 -14.62 -25.34 -11.35
CA ARG A 636 -14.49 -23.89 -11.32
C ARG A 636 -13.03 -23.47 -11.44
N ILE A 637 -12.14 -23.98 -10.58
CA ILE A 637 -10.68 -23.74 -10.64
C ILE A 637 -10.10 -24.08 -12.03
N LYS A 638 -10.61 -25.14 -12.66
CA LYS A 638 -10.18 -25.53 -14.01
C LYS A 638 -10.58 -24.50 -15.08
N LEU A 639 -11.78 -23.92 -14.98
CA LEU A 639 -12.22 -22.82 -15.83
C LEU A 639 -11.35 -21.58 -15.62
N GLU A 640 -11.09 -21.20 -14.36
CA GLU A 640 -10.26 -20.05 -13.99
C GLU A 640 -8.85 -20.16 -14.60
N ARG A 641 -8.19 -21.32 -14.38
CA ARG A 641 -6.88 -21.61 -14.99
C ARG A 641 -6.91 -21.61 -16.52
N ALA A 642 -8.02 -21.99 -17.13
CA ALA A 642 -8.17 -21.95 -18.58
C ALA A 642 -8.31 -20.53 -19.11
N ILE A 643 -9.04 -19.66 -18.39
CA ILE A 643 -9.15 -18.23 -18.69
C ILE A 643 -7.75 -17.59 -18.63
N GLY A 644 -6.99 -17.80 -17.54
CA GLY A 644 -5.63 -17.28 -17.41
C GLY A 644 -4.67 -17.78 -18.51
N LYS A 645 -4.71 -19.08 -18.83
CA LYS A 645 -3.93 -19.65 -19.95
C LYS A 645 -4.31 -19.04 -21.30
N LEU A 646 -5.60 -18.81 -21.53
CA LEU A 646 -6.08 -18.23 -22.79
C LEU A 646 -5.69 -16.76 -22.90
N ASN A 647 -5.83 -16.00 -21.82
CA ASN A 647 -5.39 -14.61 -21.72
C ASN A 647 -3.89 -14.49 -22.02
N ALA A 648 -3.05 -15.36 -21.46
CA ALA A 648 -1.62 -15.40 -21.77
C ALA A 648 -1.35 -15.79 -23.24
N ALA A 649 -2.07 -16.77 -23.77
CA ALA A 649 -1.90 -17.20 -25.16
C ALA A 649 -2.31 -16.12 -26.18
N LEU A 650 -3.27 -15.26 -25.84
CA LEU A 650 -3.74 -14.15 -26.67
C LEU A 650 -2.87 -12.88 -26.58
N HIS A 651 -1.69 -12.95 -25.97
CA HIS A 651 -0.77 -11.81 -25.90
C HIS A 651 -0.51 -11.21 -27.30
N GLY A 652 -0.64 -9.88 -27.40
CA GLY A 652 -0.51 -9.13 -28.66
C GLY A 652 -1.77 -9.12 -29.55
N GLN A 653 -2.82 -9.86 -29.20
CA GLN A 653 -4.13 -9.75 -29.85
C GLN A 653 -5.02 -8.74 -29.12
N VAL A 654 -5.93 -8.09 -29.83
CA VAL A 654 -6.96 -7.25 -29.23
C VAL A 654 -8.21 -8.09 -28.98
N PHE A 655 -8.59 -8.23 -27.71
CA PHE A 655 -9.78 -9.00 -27.32
C PHE A 655 -10.48 -8.39 -26.11
N ILE A 656 -11.75 -8.75 -25.95
CA ILE A 656 -12.56 -8.44 -24.76
C ILE A 656 -13.05 -9.73 -24.11
N SER A 657 -13.37 -9.64 -22.82
CA SER A 657 -13.86 -10.77 -22.02
C SER A 657 -15.29 -10.48 -21.57
N VAL A 658 -16.20 -11.43 -21.79
CA VAL A 658 -17.63 -11.32 -21.52
C VAL A 658 -18.07 -12.53 -20.71
N GLY A 659 -18.76 -12.33 -19.60
CA GLY A 659 -19.21 -13.45 -18.77
C GLY A 659 -20.24 -13.09 -17.70
N PRO A 660 -20.77 -14.09 -16.98
CA PRO A 660 -21.84 -13.90 -16.01
C PRO A 660 -21.35 -13.26 -14.72
N GLY A 661 -22.20 -12.39 -14.17
CA GLY A 661 -22.01 -11.79 -12.86
C GLY A 661 -20.74 -10.96 -12.76
N ARG A 662 -20.32 -10.74 -11.52
CA ARG A 662 -19.10 -9.98 -11.20
C ARG A 662 -17.85 -10.81 -11.47
N TRP A 663 -16.90 -10.24 -12.19
CA TRP A 663 -15.56 -10.83 -12.32
C TRP A 663 -14.68 -10.35 -11.17
N GLY A 664 -13.84 -11.23 -10.63
CA GLY A 664 -12.97 -10.89 -9.48
C GLY A 664 -13.64 -11.06 -8.12
N THR A 665 -14.76 -11.79 -8.06
CA THR A 665 -15.43 -12.17 -6.80
C THR A 665 -14.84 -13.46 -6.22
N SER A 666 -14.68 -13.55 -4.90
CA SER A 666 -14.35 -14.80 -4.21
C SER A 666 -15.55 -15.73 -4.02
N THR A 667 -16.77 -15.24 -4.27
CA THR A 667 -18.03 -15.99 -4.17
C THR A 667 -18.52 -16.38 -5.56
N PRO A 668 -18.44 -17.67 -5.93
CA PRO A 668 -18.73 -18.09 -7.30
C PRO A 668 -20.17 -17.88 -7.76
N ASP A 669 -21.13 -17.82 -6.83
CA ASP A 669 -22.54 -17.64 -7.17
C ASP A 669 -22.86 -16.19 -7.60
N LEU A 670 -21.94 -15.25 -7.35
CA LEU A 670 -22.04 -13.86 -7.80
C LEU A 670 -21.38 -13.61 -9.16
N GLY A 671 -20.57 -14.54 -9.66
CA GLY A 671 -19.84 -14.39 -10.92
C GLY A 671 -18.51 -15.12 -10.92
N VAL A 672 -17.66 -14.81 -11.90
CA VAL A 672 -16.43 -15.54 -12.20
C VAL A 672 -15.28 -15.14 -11.26
N HIS A 673 -14.77 -16.10 -10.49
CA HIS A 673 -13.58 -15.89 -9.64
C HIS A 673 -12.31 -15.85 -10.49
N ILE A 674 -11.68 -14.69 -10.58
CA ILE A 674 -10.44 -14.50 -11.32
C ILE A 674 -9.58 -13.46 -10.61
N SER A 675 -8.27 -13.59 -10.75
CA SER A 675 -7.33 -12.55 -10.31
C SER A 675 -6.98 -11.62 -11.47
N TYR A 676 -6.34 -10.49 -11.15
CA TYR A 676 -5.76 -9.60 -12.15
C TYR A 676 -4.88 -10.35 -13.17
N GLY A 677 -4.07 -11.30 -12.69
CA GLY A 677 -3.16 -12.09 -13.51
C GLY A 677 -3.86 -12.96 -14.56
N ASP A 678 -5.17 -13.18 -14.43
CA ASP A 678 -5.95 -13.99 -15.37
C ASP A 678 -6.52 -13.19 -16.55
N ILE A 679 -6.54 -11.85 -16.48
CA ILE A 679 -7.22 -10.99 -17.47
C ILE A 679 -6.41 -9.81 -17.99
N TYR A 680 -5.16 -9.62 -17.57
CA TYR A 680 -4.37 -8.42 -17.88
C TYR A 680 -4.18 -8.08 -19.37
N ASN A 681 -4.39 -9.01 -20.32
CA ASN A 681 -4.31 -8.72 -21.76
C ASN A 681 -5.67 -8.34 -22.40
N THR A 682 -6.79 -8.53 -21.69
CA THR A 682 -8.11 -8.12 -22.17
C THR A 682 -8.18 -6.60 -22.27
N ARG A 683 -9.01 -6.06 -23.17
CA ARG A 683 -9.23 -4.60 -23.28
C ARG A 683 -10.51 -4.13 -22.60
N ALA A 684 -11.47 -5.02 -22.43
CA ALA A 684 -12.69 -4.77 -21.68
C ALA A 684 -13.15 -6.02 -20.95
N LEU A 685 -13.86 -5.80 -19.86
CA LEU A 685 -14.49 -6.82 -19.02
C LEU A 685 -15.98 -6.52 -18.96
N VAL A 686 -16.78 -7.37 -19.61
CA VAL A 686 -18.22 -7.18 -19.75
C VAL A 686 -18.95 -8.17 -18.84
N GLU A 687 -19.53 -7.65 -17.77
CA GLU A 687 -20.26 -8.37 -16.74
C GLU A 687 -21.74 -8.45 -17.13
N LEU A 688 -22.24 -9.67 -17.38
CA LEU A 688 -23.63 -9.93 -17.72
C LEU A 688 -24.46 -10.13 -16.46
N ALA A 689 -25.64 -9.52 -16.39
CA ALA A 689 -26.61 -9.74 -15.31
C ALA A 689 -28.04 -9.82 -15.86
N GLY A 690 -28.98 -10.24 -15.01
CA GLY A 690 -30.38 -10.42 -15.35
C GLY A 690 -30.92 -11.75 -14.87
N GLN A 691 -32.15 -12.05 -15.28
CA GLN A 691 -32.90 -13.21 -14.83
C GLN A 691 -32.14 -14.52 -15.16
N GLY A 692 -31.85 -15.32 -14.14
CA GLY A 692 -31.11 -16.58 -14.26
C GLY A 692 -29.58 -16.46 -14.29
N ILE A 693 -29.04 -15.24 -14.21
CA ILE A 693 -27.60 -14.96 -14.11
C ILE A 693 -27.27 -14.37 -12.74
N GLY A 694 -28.12 -13.49 -12.23
CA GLY A 694 -27.94 -12.81 -10.95
C GLY A 694 -28.47 -11.38 -10.98
N SER A 695 -28.48 -10.76 -9.81
CA SER A 695 -28.77 -9.33 -9.64
C SER A 695 -27.92 -8.46 -10.58
N ALA A 696 -28.40 -7.25 -10.91
CA ALA A 696 -27.58 -6.23 -11.57
C ALA A 696 -26.23 -6.16 -10.83
N PRO A 697 -25.08 -6.24 -11.53
CA PRO A 697 -23.81 -6.40 -10.86
C PRO A 697 -23.62 -5.16 -9.98
N GLU A 698 -23.44 -5.33 -8.67
CA GLU A 698 -22.71 -4.29 -7.96
C GLU A 698 -21.32 -4.32 -8.60
N PRO A 699 -20.96 -3.27 -9.31
CA PRO A 699 -19.84 -3.36 -10.20
C PRO A 699 -18.58 -3.31 -9.34
N SER A 700 -17.46 -3.87 -9.82
CA SER A 700 -16.21 -3.93 -9.04
C SER A 700 -15.67 -2.57 -8.53
N PHE A 701 -16.31 -1.47 -8.92
CA PHE A 701 -15.94 -0.08 -8.67
C PHE A 701 -15.71 0.22 -7.19
N GLY A 702 -14.51 0.74 -6.93
CA GLY A 702 -14.02 1.08 -5.61
C GLY A 702 -13.52 -0.09 -4.76
N THR A 703 -13.36 -1.28 -5.35
CA THR A 703 -12.58 -2.39 -4.78
C THR A 703 -11.14 -2.39 -5.29
N HIS A 704 -10.25 -3.15 -4.68
CA HIS A 704 -8.89 -3.35 -5.18
C HIS A 704 -8.87 -3.91 -6.62
N PHE A 705 -9.77 -4.85 -6.92
CA PHE A 705 -9.90 -5.41 -8.27
C PHE A 705 -10.21 -4.35 -9.33
N PHE A 706 -10.99 -3.31 -9.01
CA PHE A 706 -11.26 -2.24 -9.96
C PHE A 706 -10.06 -1.32 -10.20
N GLN A 707 -9.27 -1.03 -9.17
CA GLN A 707 -8.02 -0.28 -9.35
C GLN A 707 -7.07 -1.05 -10.28
N ASP A 708 -6.98 -2.36 -10.10
CA ASP A 708 -6.28 -3.29 -10.98
C ASP A 708 -6.77 -3.18 -12.45
N LEU A 709 -8.09 -3.10 -12.69
CA LEU A 709 -8.64 -2.91 -14.06
C LEU A 709 -8.23 -1.55 -14.65
N MET A 710 -8.37 -0.46 -13.90
CA MET A 710 -7.97 0.88 -14.35
C MET A 710 -6.49 0.91 -14.72
N GLU A 711 -5.66 0.30 -13.91
CA GLU A 711 -4.21 0.23 -14.13
C GLU A 711 -3.83 -0.61 -15.36
N ALA A 712 -4.56 -1.69 -15.66
CA ALA A 712 -4.36 -2.46 -16.89
C ALA A 712 -4.98 -1.83 -18.14
N GLN A 713 -5.66 -0.69 -18.01
CA GLN A 713 -6.44 -0.11 -19.10
C GLN A 713 -7.52 -1.09 -19.61
N ILE A 714 -8.15 -1.80 -18.67
CA ILE A 714 -9.29 -2.68 -18.93
C ILE A 714 -10.56 -1.90 -18.62
N TYR A 715 -11.44 -1.75 -19.61
CA TYR A 715 -12.73 -1.08 -19.42
C TYR A 715 -13.75 -2.04 -18.78
N PRO A 716 -14.24 -1.79 -17.55
CA PRO A 716 -15.34 -2.54 -16.96
C PRO A 716 -16.68 -2.04 -17.49
N LEU A 717 -17.55 -2.95 -17.90
CA LEU A 717 -18.88 -2.68 -18.42
C LEU A 717 -19.90 -3.65 -17.82
N GLY A 718 -21.04 -3.12 -17.38
CA GLY A 718 -22.20 -3.92 -16.99
C GLY A 718 -23.23 -3.98 -18.13
N VAL A 719 -23.71 -5.19 -18.46
CA VAL A 719 -24.80 -5.41 -19.41
C VAL A 719 -25.93 -6.14 -18.70
N TYR A 720 -27.03 -5.43 -18.47
CA TYR A 720 -28.23 -5.97 -17.82
C TYR A 720 -29.22 -6.48 -18.87
N LEU A 721 -29.29 -7.80 -19.03
CA LEU A 721 -30.04 -8.45 -20.11
C LEU A 721 -31.56 -8.30 -20.00
N ASP A 722 -32.08 -7.92 -18.83
CA ASP A 722 -33.52 -7.68 -18.63
C ASP A 722 -33.92 -6.23 -18.92
N ASP A 723 -32.97 -5.32 -19.20
CA ASP A 723 -33.27 -3.95 -19.63
C ASP A 723 -33.79 -3.95 -21.07
N GLU A 724 -34.93 -3.31 -21.33
CA GLU A 724 -35.52 -3.22 -22.68
C GLU A 724 -34.62 -2.43 -23.65
N ASP A 725 -33.80 -1.51 -23.11
CA ASP A 725 -32.87 -0.68 -23.88
C ASP A 725 -31.52 -1.37 -24.18
N VAL A 726 -31.31 -2.61 -23.68
CA VAL A 726 -30.09 -3.40 -23.90
C VAL A 726 -30.22 -4.26 -25.15
N ILE A 727 -29.23 -4.17 -26.04
CA ILE A 727 -29.09 -5.06 -27.18
C ILE A 727 -28.02 -6.10 -26.84
N PHE A 728 -28.29 -7.37 -27.09
CA PHE A 728 -27.30 -8.45 -26.94
C PHE A 728 -27.47 -9.50 -28.05
N ASN A 729 -26.48 -9.57 -28.96
CA ASN A 729 -26.53 -10.42 -30.14
C ASN A 729 -26.23 -11.89 -29.80
N ARG A 730 -27.27 -12.63 -29.40
CA ARG A 730 -27.13 -14.06 -29.04
C ARG A 730 -26.56 -14.91 -30.17
N ASP A 731 -26.80 -14.56 -31.44
CA ASP A 731 -26.28 -15.33 -32.57
C ASP A 731 -24.75 -15.22 -32.65
N PHE A 732 -24.21 -14.02 -32.47
CA PHE A 732 -22.76 -13.82 -32.38
C PHE A 732 -22.14 -14.64 -31.23
N PHE A 733 -22.70 -14.55 -30.01
CA PHE A 733 -22.12 -15.18 -28.82
C PHE A 733 -22.28 -16.72 -28.79
N TYR A 734 -23.41 -17.25 -29.25
CA TYR A 734 -23.75 -18.67 -29.10
C TYR A 734 -23.59 -19.50 -30.38
N LYS A 735 -23.82 -18.92 -31.57
CA LYS A 735 -23.77 -19.68 -32.84
C LYS A 735 -22.42 -19.60 -33.55
N THR A 736 -21.59 -18.59 -33.29
CA THR A 736 -20.25 -18.48 -33.90
C THR A 736 -19.33 -19.61 -33.45
N PRO A 737 -18.50 -20.20 -34.34
CA PRO A 737 -17.61 -21.31 -34.01
C PRO A 737 -16.67 -21.03 -32.83
N ASN A 738 -16.58 -21.97 -31.89
CA ASN A 738 -15.66 -21.88 -30.75
C ASN A 738 -14.22 -22.24 -31.19
N ARG A 739 -13.30 -21.26 -31.18
CA ARG A 739 -11.88 -21.41 -31.55
C ARG A 739 -10.95 -21.72 -30.37
N LEU A 740 -11.49 -22.03 -29.19
CA LEU A 740 -10.70 -22.29 -27.97
C LEU A 740 -9.57 -23.33 -28.18
N SER A 741 -9.88 -24.44 -28.87
CA SER A 741 -8.91 -25.52 -29.11
C SER A 741 -7.74 -25.16 -30.03
N LYS A 742 -7.78 -24.01 -30.71
CA LYS A 742 -6.63 -23.53 -31.50
C LYS A 742 -5.53 -22.95 -30.62
N TRP A 743 -5.87 -22.48 -29.42
CA TRP A 743 -4.96 -21.74 -28.54
C TRP A 743 -4.56 -22.55 -27.31
N ILE A 744 -5.50 -23.30 -26.73
CA ILE A 744 -5.25 -24.11 -25.53
C ILE A 744 -5.83 -25.52 -25.67
N LYS A 745 -5.25 -26.47 -24.93
CA LYS A 745 -5.85 -27.81 -24.75
C LYS A 745 -7.13 -27.66 -23.92
N ALA A 746 -8.28 -27.92 -24.54
CA ALA A 746 -9.59 -27.82 -23.92
C ALA A 746 -10.42 -29.08 -24.17
N ASP A 747 -10.89 -29.71 -23.10
CA ASP A 747 -11.79 -30.86 -23.18
C ASP A 747 -13.24 -30.44 -23.42
N ALA A 748 -14.13 -31.43 -23.56
CA ALA A 748 -15.55 -31.20 -23.83
C ALA A 748 -16.27 -30.44 -22.71
N SER A 749 -15.83 -30.57 -21.44
CA SER A 749 -16.42 -29.84 -20.32
C SER A 749 -16.10 -28.35 -20.41
N LEU A 750 -14.83 -28.02 -20.66
CA LEU A 750 -14.37 -26.65 -20.76
C LEU A 750 -14.97 -25.93 -21.97
N LYS A 751 -15.14 -26.63 -23.11
CA LYS A 751 -15.78 -26.07 -24.31
C LYS A 751 -17.24 -25.65 -24.13
N LYS A 752 -17.93 -26.18 -23.11
CA LYS A 752 -19.30 -25.77 -22.76
C LYS A 752 -19.33 -24.47 -21.95
N CYS A 753 -18.30 -24.23 -21.15
CA CYS A 753 -18.23 -23.12 -20.19
C CYS A 753 -17.34 -21.96 -20.68
N LEU A 754 -16.51 -22.18 -21.70
CA LEU A 754 -15.59 -21.18 -22.25
C LEU A 754 -15.58 -21.24 -23.78
N ARG A 755 -15.79 -20.09 -24.40
CA ARG A 755 -15.75 -19.91 -25.84
C ARG A 755 -14.75 -18.83 -26.20
N LEU A 756 -13.92 -19.10 -27.21
CA LEU A 756 -13.16 -18.06 -27.88
C LEU A 756 -13.78 -17.84 -29.26
N ILE A 757 -14.35 -16.66 -29.45
CA ILE A 757 -15.00 -16.27 -30.70
C ILE A 757 -14.00 -15.41 -31.48
N ARG A 758 -13.78 -15.72 -32.75
CA ARG A 758 -13.07 -14.83 -33.66
C ARG A 758 -14.11 -14.02 -34.42
N VAL A 759 -14.00 -12.70 -34.40
CA VAL A 759 -15.04 -11.81 -34.97
C VAL A 759 -15.27 -12.09 -36.47
N SER A 760 -14.19 -12.31 -37.21
CA SER A 760 -14.25 -12.64 -38.65
C SER A 760 -14.88 -14.00 -39.00
N ASP A 761 -15.09 -14.90 -38.02
CA ASP A 761 -15.87 -16.12 -38.26
C ASP A 761 -17.39 -15.84 -38.29
N PHE A 762 -17.84 -14.71 -37.75
CA PHE A 762 -19.25 -14.29 -37.80
C PHE A 762 -19.55 -13.46 -39.05
N LYS A 763 -18.73 -12.44 -39.35
CA LYS A 763 -18.76 -11.69 -40.62
C LYS A 763 -17.32 -11.55 -41.16
N PRO A 764 -16.96 -12.18 -42.29
CA PRO A 764 -15.61 -12.10 -42.86
C PRO A 764 -15.18 -10.66 -43.22
N GLY A 765 -13.90 -10.33 -43.00
CA GLY A 765 -13.35 -9.00 -43.31
C GLY A 765 -13.82 -7.88 -42.37
N GLN A 766 -14.29 -8.25 -41.17
CA GLN A 766 -14.72 -7.31 -40.15
C GLN A 766 -14.05 -7.61 -38.81
N HIS A 767 -13.86 -6.55 -38.03
CA HIS A 767 -13.48 -6.57 -36.62
C HIS A 767 -14.56 -5.90 -35.77
N ALA A 768 -14.47 -6.02 -34.45
CA ALA A 768 -15.36 -5.31 -33.56
C ALA A 768 -14.71 -4.03 -33.03
N CYS A 769 -15.51 -3.00 -32.85
CA CYS A 769 -15.15 -1.78 -32.15
C CYS A 769 -16.09 -1.62 -30.94
N LEU A 770 -15.54 -1.20 -29.80
CA LEU A 770 -16.30 -0.86 -28.60
C LEU A 770 -16.14 0.63 -28.31
N VAL A 771 -17.24 1.38 -28.31
CA VAL A 771 -17.27 2.80 -27.99
C VAL A 771 -18.07 3.03 -26.73
N MET A 772 -17.52 3.79 -25.80
CA MET A 772 -18.07 4.02 -24.47
C MET A 772 -18.09 5.52 -24.19
N ASN A 773 -19.30 6.10 -24.16
CA ASN A 773 -19.50 7.54 -23.97
C ASN A 773 -20.22 7.76 -22.64
N ASP A 774 -19.52 8.40 -21.69
CA ASP A 774 -19.97 8.68 -20.33
C ASP A 774 -20.94 9.87 -20.25
N ASP A 775 -20.84 10.84 -21.16
CA ASP A 775 -21.77 11.97 -21.26
C ASP A 775 -23.19 11.52 -21.59
N LEU A 776 -23.31 10.57 -22.53
CA LEU A 776 -24.56 9.95 -22.95
C LEU A 776 -24.93 8.71 -22.10
N GLY A 777 -24.00 8.24 -21.26
CA GLY A 777 -24.15 7.03 -20.46
C GLY A 777 -24.29 5.75 -21.28
N LYS A 778 -23.81 5.72 -22.54
CA LYS A 778 -24.08 4.63 -23.49
C LYS A 778 -22.79 4.01 -24.04
N ALA A 779 -22.74 2.69 -24.01
CA ALA A 779 -21.69 1.88 -24.64
C ALA A 779 -22.28 1.01 -25.74
N VAL A 780 -21.56 0.90 -26.85
CA VAL A 780 -21.95 0.07 -27.99
C VAL A 780 -20.73 -0.67 -28.52
N ALA A 781 -20.84 -1.99 -28.61
CA ALA A 781 -19.92 -2.82 -29.38
C ALA A 781 -20.56 -3.16 -30.73
N PHE A 782 -19.86 -2.90 -31.82
CA PHE A 782 -20.37 -3.10 -33.17
C PHE A 782 -19.29 -3.60 -34.14
N LEU A 783 -19.72 -4.12 -35.28
CA LEU A 783 -18.85 -4.61 -36.34
C LEU A 783 -18.46 -3.48 -37.29
N GLU A 784 -17.18 -3.42 -37.62
CA GLU A 784 -16.57 -2.47 -38.55
C GLU A 784 -15.74 -3.22 -39.59
N ALA A 785 -15.70 -2.72 -40.82
CA ALA A 785 -14.93 -3.34 -41.89
C ALA A 785 -13.42 -3.17 -41.64
N ASP A 786 -12.65 -4.21 -41.95
CA ASP A 786 -11.19 -4.10 -42.01
C ASP A 786 -10.84 -3.13 -43.17
N GLY A 787 -10.13 -2.04 -42.83
CA GLY A 787 -9.73 -1.00 -43.77
C GLY A 787 -8.69 -1.41 -44.80
#